data_AF-A0A2B7WL39-F1
#
_entry.id   AF-A0A2B7WL39-F1
#
_cell.length_a   1.000
_cell.length_b   1.000
_cell.length_c   1.000
_cell.angle_alpha   90.00
_cell.angle_beta   90.00
_cell.angle_gamma   90.00
#
_symmetry.space_group_name_H-M   'P 1'
#
loop_
_entity.id
_entity.type
_entity.pdbx_description
1 polymer ?
#
loop_
_entity_poly.entity_id
_entity_poly.type
_entity_poly.pdbx_seq_one_letter_code
_entity_poly.pdbx_strand_id
1 'polypeptide(L)'
;MQDQRGERRPRGQYSRLICRGCRSRKIKCVLPNPNEIQPSGIPQAAGKSCERCCNLNMECIVERTSLGRPAAKRIPRTDSHSHHSSALHTEADVGPDGTVPVPGTTSTPSNLEIKGYLYSEDIADHSLILQNDCGFSPAEVRVTISSKQEIFQSMIEPDCFLSSILANDKIFGSTIPHSTSRQDVRPLQDLISHDMASSFDDCLVWHRFFLPQTPTLVSIRNRLSSDECASSNCATKLLFAVLCLIALESPKTPFGKQHPRLKQIIQLAVSSYGQEFIFSPPMHRDSVVVSLLLSDHRPAAMASSQNVAHKAVKSGLYLNIAYRVAEKLELLPTQASLNPGELKTVEFFGSEFCLTDALQGLQVFCYDALLDGFITKPLRFMRKVVSCIKPHIEVYQNVLKYRSCPPKIIYHIQNTVATYIMLEALVDVKQNWSSLESLSIIIEDCERKCLEQVEHTDCLLPRLSSHGDQKELLIVRSLLEIRFHSVYTVISGAGLFYATVLRTRFQASGRVGTDPEIYCHEAVQLGAQVIDTFKNISSEKALSLSAFMSRFGGPYPDKLGAILEMFIKCVEKLTLNGVRFHPPPRQLVLEIVFLCKNIVENNVIQLKGFGKLHEDFDIQLGLFEKCARHVESMVGSDWNSIDAAFAGGCVYAASGKTIHGLCEVMKNLKSRVSKETNGTEKPSMLDVPSDSSGLDFEFPSGGWDLWPEVGGFDIFGTLQSQLEWPSTQSPLPEFESTSTSFDNIME
;
A
#
# COMPACT_ATOMS: atom_id res chain seq x y z
N MET A 1 39.85 -40.47 31.52
CA MET A 1 38.72 -40.04 32.39
C MET A 1 37.43 -40.54 31.77
N GLN A 2 36.46 -40.97 32.59
CA GLN A 2 35.37 -41.84 32.16
C GLN A 2 34.25 -41.13 31.38
N ASP A 3 33.61 -41.89 30.47
CA ASP A 3 32.30 -41.59 29.91
C ASP A 3 31.28 -41.32 31.02
N GLN A 4 30.69 -40.13 31.02
CA GLN A 4 29.37 -39.89 31.62
C GLN A 4 28.41 -39.42 30.52
N ARG A 5 27.96 -40.37 29.68
CA ARG A 5 26.76 -40.19 28.86
C ARG A 5 25.56 -40.10 29.79
N GLY A 6 25.20 -38.87 30.19
CA GLY A 6 24.03 -38.62 31.03
C GLY A 6 22.78 -39.29 30.47
N GLU A 7 22.11 -40.10 31.30
CA GLU A 7 20.95 -40.88 30.93
C GLU A 7 19.86 -40.00 30.30
N ARG A 8 19.40 -40.36 29.10
CA ARG A 8 18.32 -39.64 28.42
C ARG A 8 16.98 -39.97 29.08
N ARG A 9 16.67 -39.26 30.16
CA ARG A 9 15.38 -39.31 30.87
C ARG A 9 14.18 -39.20 29.90
N PRO A 10 13.04 -39.86 30.21
CA PRO A 10 11.90 -39.93 29.31
C PRO A 10 11.33 -38.54 28.96
N ARG A 11 10.97 -38.35 27.68
CA ARG A 11 10.55 -37.04 27.12
C ARG A 11 9.08 -36.72 27.41
N GLY A 12 8.71 -36.63 28.68
CA GLY A 12 7.40 -36.15 29.15
C GLY A 12 7.36 -34.62 29.32
N GLN A 13 6.22 -33.99 29.01
CA GLN A 13 5.81 -32.59 29.25
C GLN A 13 6.71 -31.41 28.77
N TYR A 14 8.04 -31.48 28.81
CA TYR A 14 8.96 -30.34 28.62
C TYR A 14 9.14 -29.85 27.17
N SER A 15 8.64 -30.59 26.18
CA SER A 15 8.77 -30.27 24.75
C SER A 15 7.95 -29.04 24.28
N ARG A 16 7.07 -28.54 25.16
CA ARG A 16 6.16 -27.40 24.97
C ARG A 16 6.68 -26.08 25.56
N LEU A 17 7.94 -26.02 26.02
CA LEU A 17 8.53 -24.81 26.62
C LEU A 17 9.67 -24.26 25.76
N ILE A 18 9.74 -22.93 25.62
CA ILE A 18 10.80 -22.20 24.91
C ILE A 18 11.39 -21.11 25.82
N CYS A 19 12.70 -20.89 25.75
CA CYS A 19 13.32 -19.68 26.33
C CYS A 19 13.43 -18.61 25.24
N ARG A 20 12.92 -17.38 25.50
CA ARG A 20 12.97 -16.28 24.53
C ARG A 20 14.39 -15.83 24.21
N GLY A 21 15.23 -15.67 25.23
CA GLY A 21 16.61 -15.16 25.06
C GLY A 21 17.48 -16.01 24.14
N CYS A 22 17.33 -17.34 24.17
CA CYS A 22 18.06 -18.25 23.26
C CYS A 22 17.23 -18.81 22.10
N ARG A 23 15.95 -18.41 21.98
CA ARG A 23 14.90 -18.92 21.05
C ARG A 23 14.85 -20.44 20.92
N SER A 24 15.33 -21.17 21.93
CA SER A 24 15.50 -22.62 21.88
C SER A 24 14.52 -23.30 22.84
N ARG A 25 13.91 -24.40 22.39
CA ARG A 25 13.06 -25.22 23.26
C ARG A 25 13.87 -25.74 24.46
N LYS A 26 13.24 -25.93 25.62
CA LYS A 26 13.87 -26.47 26.85
C LYS A 26 14.59 -27.82 26.64
N ILE A 27 14.24 -28.58 25.60
CA ILE A 27 14.93 -29.83 25.20
C ILE A 27 16.27 -29.62 24.46
N LYS A 28 16.57 -28.40 24.01
CA LYS A 28 17.84 -27.97 23.37
C LYS A 28 18.57 -26.89 24.19
N CYS A 29 18.01 -26.51 25.32
CA CYS A 29 18.41 -25.37 26.13
C CYS A 29 18.67 -25.89 27.54
N VAL A 30 19.92 -25.91 27.97
CA VAL A 30 20.33 -26.47 29.25
C VAL A 30 19.82 -25.54 30.36
N LEU A 31 18.78 -26.00 31.06
CA LEU A 31 18.09 -25.33 32.15
C LEU A 31 18.13 -26.25 33.39
N PRO A 32 18.14 -25.68 34.61
CA PRO A 32 17.97 -26.45 35.84
C PRO A 32 16.66 -27.26 35.89
N ASN A 33 16.59 -28.16 36.89
CA ASN A 33 15.60 -29.21 37.07
C ASN A 33 14.18 -28.85 36.55
N PRO A 34 13.63 -29.60 35.57
CA PRO A 34 12.53 -29.06 34.79
C PRO A 34 11.18 -28.98 35.53
N ASN A 35 11.06 -29.59 36.72
CA ASN A 35 9.91 -29.51 37.62
C ASN A 35 9.79 -28.16 38.36
N GLU A 36 10.87 -27.36 38.42
CA GLU A 36 10.95 -26.15 39.26
C GLU A 36 10.71 -24.84 38.51
N ILE A 37 10.44 -24.93 37.20
CA ILE A 37 10.30 -23.79 36.29
C ILE A 37 8.86 -23.74 35.77
N GLN A 38 8.06 -22.84 36.34
CA GLN A 38 6.78 -22.46 35.76
C GLN A 38 6.97 -21.44 34.63
N PRO A 39 6.15 -21.49 33.56
CA PRO A 39 6.14 -20.48 32.52
C PRO A 39 5.39 -19.23 32.99
N SER A 40 6.08 -18.37 33.73
CA SER A 40 5.70 -16.96 33.90
C SER A 40 6.39 -16.13 32.81
N GLY A 41 5.71 -15.09 32.30
CA GLY A 41 6.29 -14.12 31.35
C GLY A 41 7.33 -13.18 32.00
N ILE A 42 7.98 -13.63 33.07
CA ILE A 42 8.89 -12.89 33.94
C ILE A 42 10.27 -13.56 33.82
N PRO A 43 11.39 -12.79 33.82
CA PRO A 43 12.73 -13.37 33.84
C PRO A 43 12.92 -14.36 34.98
N GLN A 44 13.53 -15.52 34.69
CA GLN A 44 13.96 -16.45 35.73
C GLN A 44 15.11 -15.83 36.54
N ALA A 45 15.13 -16.07 37.85
CA ALA A 45 16.26 -15.69 38.71
C ALA A 45 17.57 -16.34 38.22
N ALA A 46 18.72 -15.73 38.49
CA ALA A 46 20.02 -16.15 37.94
C ALA A 46 20.34 -17.65 38.11
N GLY A 47 20.03 -18.24 39.28
CA GLY A 47 20.21 -19.68 39.54
C GLY A 47 19.21 -20.61 38.83
N LYS A 48 18.22 -20.07 38.12
CA LYS A 48 17.19 -20.78 37.33
C LYS A 48 17.23 -20.43 35.83
N SER A 49 18.12 -19.51 35.42
CA SER A 49 18.38 -19.16 34.03
C SER A 49 19.05 -20.29 33.26
N CYS A 50 18.94 -20.27 31.93
CA CYS A 50 19.63 -21.26 31.10
C CYS A 50 21.11 -20.92 30.95
N GLU A 51 21.95 -21.95 30.81
CA GLU A 51 23.41 -21.81 30.71
C GLU A 51 23.83 -20.78 29.65
N ARG A 52 23.16 -20.77 28.48
CA ARG A 52 23.41 -19.80 27.41
C ARG A 52 22.96 -18.38 27.74
N CYS A 53 21.90 -18.19 28.51
CA CYS A 53 21.47 -16.87 28.97
C CYS A 53 22.40 -16.35 30.08
N CYS A 54 22.88 -17.22 30.97
CA CYS A 54 23.90 -16.87 31.96
C CYS A 54 25.20 -16.42 31.28
N ASN A 55 25.72 -17.23 30.34
CA ASN A 55 26.98 -16.93 29.65
C ASN A 55 26.93 -15.68 28.75
N LEU A 56 25.73 -15.29 28.28
CA LEU A 56 25.51 -14.09 27.45
C LEU A 56 24.94 -12.92 28.27
N ASN A 57 24.83 -13.06 29.60
CA ASN A 57 24.25 -12.08 30.52
C ASN A 57 22.87 -11.52 30.07
N MET A 58 22.00 -12.41 29.57
CA MET A 58 20.66 -12.08 29.05
C MET A 58 19.55 -12.60 29.96
N GLU A 59 18.42 -11.90 29.98
CA GLU A 59 17.21 -12.34 30.69
C GLU A 59 16.66 -13.66 30.12
N CYS A 60 16.44 -14.65 31.00
CA CYS A 60 15.91 -15.95 30.63
C CYS A 60 14.41 -16.03 30.91
N ILE A 61 13.57 -15.60 29.96
CA ILE A 61 12.10 -15.74 30.05
C ILE A 61 11.66 -17.05 29.40
N VAL A 62 10.83 -17.86 30.10
CA VAL A 62 10.39 -19.20 29.65
C VAL A 62 8.88 -19.23 29.42
N GLU A 63 8.45 -19.56 28.20
CA GLU A 63 7.04 -19.53 27.79
C GLU A 63 6.53 -20.89 27.28
N ARG A 64 5.20 -21.06 27.26
CA ARG A 64 4.53 -22.19 26.59
C ARG A 64 4.40 -21.93 25.09
N THR A 65 4.82 -22.88 24.27
CA THR A 65 4.62 -22.85 22.81
C THR A 65 3.30 -23.52 22.43
N SER A 66 2.45 -22.83 21.68
CA SER A 66 1.22 -23.37 21.07
C SER A 66 1.48 -24.40 19.95
N LEU A 67 2.69 -24.40 19.38
CA LEU A 67 3.10 -25.33 18.31
C LEU A 67 3.34 -26.76 18.83
N GLY A 68 2.25 -27.53 18.87
CA GLY A 68 2.27 -28.99 18.92
C GLY A 68 3.12 -29.59 17.79
N ARG A 69 3.58 -30.83 17.98
CA ARG A 69 4.31 -31.56 16.93
C ARG A 69 3.32 -31.99 15.85
N PRO A 70 3.64 -31.91 14.54
CA PRO A 70 2.87 -32.62 13.53
C PRO A 70 2.75 -34.08 13.93
N ALA A 71 1.52 -34.61 13.95
CA ALA A 71 1.33 -36.04 14.11
C ALA A 71 1.98 -36.73 12.90
N ALA A 72 2.94 -37.61 13.16
CA ALA A 72 3.47 -38.46 12.11
C ALA A 72 2.34 -39.43 11.70
N LYS A 73 1.62 -39.09 10.61
CA LYS A 73 0.75 -40.04 9.92
C LYS A 73 1.62 -41.20 9.46
N ARG A 74 1.66 -42.27 10.26
CA ARG A 74 2.10 -43.57 9.79
C ARG A 74 1.11 -44.00 8.72
N ILE A 75 1.52 -43.94 7.46
CA ILE A 75 0.80 -44.61 6.38
C ILE A 75 0.82 -46.10 6.74
N PRO A 76 -0.34 -46.77 6.87
CA PRO A 76 -0.37 -48.22 7.02
C PRO A 76 0.25 -48.82 5.76
N ARG A 77 1.30 -49.63 5.91
CA ARG A 77 1.72 -50.51 4.82
C ARG A 77 0.64 -51.56 4.65
N THR A 78 -0.05 -51.53 3.52
CA THR A 78 -0.76 -52.70 3.00
C THR A 78 0.24 -53.49 2.16
N ASP A 79 0.55 -54.70 2.59
CA ASP A 79 1.36 -55.63 1.80
C ASP A 79 0.54 -56.13 0.61
N SER A 80 1.07 -55.95 -0.60
CA SER A 80 0.65 -56.65 -1.81
C SER A 80 1.89 -56.98 -2.63
N HIS A 81 2.10 -58.27 -2.91
CA HIS A 81 3.33 -58.81 -3.48
C HIS A 81 3.46 -58.57 -4.99
N SER A 82 4.71 -58.67 -5.48
CA SER A 82 5.13 -58.98 -6.87
C SER A 82 4.59 -58.09 -8.00
N HIS A 83 5.43 -57.38 -8.75
CA HIS A 83 6.41 -58.02 -9.65
C HIS A 83 7.74 -57.26 -9.81
N HIS A 84 8.79 -58.02 -10.12
CA HIS A 84 10.13 -57.51 -10.45
C HIS A 84 10.19 -56.88 -11.86
N SER A 85 10.88 -55.74 -11.99
CA SER A 85 11.98 -55.49 -12.95
C SER A 85 12.43 -54.04 -12.77
N SER A 86 13.57 -53.81 -12.13
CA SER A 86 14.90 -53.69 -12.75
C SER A 86 15.17 -52.27 -13.27
N ALA A 87 16.07 -51.57 -12.59
CA ALA A 87 16.58 -50.29 -13.04
C ALA A 87 17.48 -50.50 -14.27
N LEU A 88 17.39 -49.60 -15.24
CA LEU A 88 18.44 -49.35 -16.20
C LEU A 88 18.45 -47.87 -16.57
N HIS A 89 19.65 -47.31 -16.67
CA HIS A 89 19.87 -45.95 -17.12
C HIS A 89 19.57 -45.83 -18.62
N THR A 90 18.90 -44.75 -19.01
CA THR A 90 19.12 -44.16 -20.33
C THR A 90 19.00 -42.64 -20.21
N GLU A 91 20.08 -41.93 -20.51
CA GLU A 91 20.03 -40.49 -20.79
C GLU A 91 19.23 -40.30 -22.09
N ALA A 92 18.33 -39.32 -22.11
CA ALA A 92 17.58 -38.95 -23.31
C ALA A 92 18.18 -37.65 -23.88
N ASP A 93 18.74 -37.80 -25.07
CA ASP A 93 19.48 -36.81 -25.85
C ASP A 93 18.67 -35.52 -26.12
N VAL A 94 19.35 -34.37 -26.18
CA VAL A 94 18.73 -33.05 -26.41
C VAL A 94 18.89 -32.67 -27.88
N GLY A 95 17.88 -33.03 -28.68
CA GLY A 95 17.72 -32.52 -30.04
C GLY A 95 17.12 -31.10 -30.06
N PRO A 96 17.56 -30.20 -30.96
CA PRO A 96 16.92 -28.91 -31.17
C PRO A 96 15.62 -29.03 -31.97
N ASP A 97 14.79 -27.98 -31.93
CA ASP A 97 13.40 -27.90 -32.42
C ASP A 97 12.38 -28.83 -31.71
N GLY A 98 11.73 -28.22 -30.71
CA GLY A 98 10.61 -28.80 -29.96
C GLY A 98 9.54 -27.74 -29.68
N THR A 99 8.95 -27.18 -30.75
CA THR A 99 7.88 -26.19 -30.67
C THR A 99 6.64 -26.82 -30.01
N VAL A 100 6.41 -26.55 -28.73
CA VAL A 100 5.15 -26.94 -28.06
C VAL A 100 4.03 -26.03 -28.57
N PRO A 101 2.92 -26.56 -29.11
CA PRO A 101 1.82 -25.73 -29.57
C PRO A 101 1.12 -25.04 -28.40
N VAL A 102 1.10 -23.71 -28.38
CA VAL A 102 0.23 -22.92 -27.50
C VAL A 102 -1.14 -22.79 -28.17
N PRO A 103 -2.23 -23.33 -27.61
CA PRO A 103 -3.56 -23.12 -28.17
C PRO A 103 -4.07 -21.73 -27.79
N GLY A 104 -4.44 -20.95 -28.81
CA GLY A 104 -5.64 -20.11 -28.81
C GLY A 104 -5.73 -18.96 -27.81
N THR A 105 -5.69 -17.74 -28.33
CA THR A 105 -6.16 -16.53 -27.66
C THR A 105 -7.64 -16.62 -27.24
N THR A 106 -7.89 -16.93 -25.98
CA THR A 106 -9.10 -16.53 -25.24
C THR A 106 -8.67 -16.16 -23.83
N SER A 107 -9.17 -15.03 -23.32
CA SER A 107 -8.85 -14.52 -21.99
C SER A 107 -9.25 -15.53 -20.90
N THR A 108 -8.27 -16.26 -20.36
CA THR A 108 -8.46 -17.12 -19.21
C THR A 108 -8.89 -16.24 -18.03
N PRO A 109 -10.06 -16.49 -17.40
CA PRO A 109 -10.50 -15.68 -16.28
C PRO A 109 -9.46 -15.73 -15.15
N SER A 110 -9.14 -14.58 -14.58
CA SER A 110 -8.18 -14.46 -13.48
C SER A 110 -8.73 -15.21 -12.25
N ASN A 111 -8.14 -16.35 -11.91
CA ASN A 111 -8.48 -17.15 -10.73
C ASN A 111 -8.05 -16.50 -9.39
N LEU A 112 -8.04 -15.16 -9.32
CA LEU A 112 -7.70 -14.40 -8.13
C LEU A 112 -8.90 -14.29 -7.19
N GLU A 113 -8.72 -14.67 -5.93
CA GLU A 113 -9.79 -14.73 -4.91
C GLU A 113 -10.09 -13.34 -4.30
N ILE A 114 -10.44 -12.37 -5.16
CA ILE A 114 -10.64 -10.96 -4.77
C ILE A 114 -11.86 -10.78 -3.86
N LYS A 115 -12.92 -11.57 -4.09
CA LYS A 115 -14.22 -11.46 -3.39
C LYS A 115 -14.10 -11.57 -1.86
N GLY A 116 -13.16 -12.36 -1.34
CA GLY A 116 -12.95 -12.53 0.10
C GLY A 116 -12.26 -11.36 0.82
N TYR A 117 -11.83 -10.33 0.07
CA TYR A 117 -11.11 -9.16 0.57
C TYR A 117 -11.82 -7.83 0.26
N LEU A 118 -13.10 -7.88 -0.11
CA LEU A 118 -13.97 -6.71 -0.28
C LEU A 118 -14.80 -6.47 0.99
N TYR A 119 -15.17 -5.21 1.26
CA TYR A 119 -15.86 -4.73 2.49
C TYR A 119 -17.22 -5.37 2.87
N SER A 120 -17.72 -6.39 2.15
CA SER A 120 -19.04 -6.99 2.39
C SER A 120 -18.92 -8.50 2.62
N GLU A 121 -19.10 -8.94 3.88
CA GLU A 121 -19.16 -10.36 4.26
C GLU A 121 -20.19 -11.11 3.40
N ASP A 122 -21.31 -10.47 3.05
CA ASP A 122 -22.35 -10.96 2.16
C ASP A 122 -21.98 -10.93 0.66
N ILE A 123 -20.69 -10.95 0.30
CA ILE A 123 -20.22 -11.45 -1.02
C ILE A 123 -19.92 -12.96 -0.95
N ALA A 124 -19.74 -13.49 0.25
CA ALA A 124 -19.68 -14.94 0.53
C ALA A 124 -21.07 -15.57 0.75
N ASP A 125 -22.15 -14.79 0.65
CA ASP A 125 -23.51 -15.28 0.79
C ASP A 125 -23.84 -16.29 -0.34
N HIS A 126 -24.42 -17.43 -0.01
CA HIS A 126 -24.51 -18.59 -0.92
C HIS A 126 -25.37 -18.33 -2.17
N SER A 127 -26.14 -17.24 -2.19
CA SER A 127 -26.88 -16.70 -3.34
C SER A 127 -25.98 -16.21 -4.49
N LEU A 128 -24.70 -15.94 -4.24
CA LEU A 128 -23.73 -15.46 -5.24
C LEU A 128 -22.98 -16.58 -5.98
N ILE A 129 -23.25 -17.83 -5.63
CA ILE A 129 -22.83 -19.01 -6.40
C ILE A 129 -23.98 -19.37 -7.35
N LEU A 130 -24.09 -18.63 -8.44
CA LEU A 130 -24.77 -19.16 -9.62
C LEU A 130 -24.00 -20.41 -10.06
N GLN A 131 -24.63 -21.57 -9.94
CA GLN A 131 -24.11 -22.81 -10.49
C GLN A 131 -23.93 -22.62 -12.00
N ASN A 132 -22.68 -22.57 -12.46
CA ASN A 132 -22.40 -22.90 -13.85
C ASN A 132 -22.61 -24.41 -13.99
N ASP A 133 -23.43 -24.83 -14.96
CA ASP A 133 -23.70 -26.23 -15.32
C ASP A 133 -22.49 -26.95 -15.96
N CYS A 134 -21.32 -26.83 -15.33
CA CYS A 134 -20.15 -27.65 -15.58
C CYS A 134 -20.07 -28.68 -14.46
N GLY A 135 -20.33 -29.95 -14.77
CA GLY A 135 -20.50 -31.07 -13.82
C GLY A 135 -19.27 -31.43 -12.99
N PHE A 136 -18.85 -30.54 -12.11
CA PHE A 136 -17.83 -30.78 -11.08
C PHE A 136 -18.52 -31.01 -9.74
N SER A 137 -18.21 -32.14 -9.11
CA SER A 137 -18.78 -32.53 -7.82
C SER A 137 -18.38 -31.55 -6.71
N PRO A 138 -19.27 -31.27 -5.73
CA PRO A 138 -19.01 -30.33 -4.66
C PRO A 138 -18.06 -30.94 -3.62
N ALA A 139 -16.76 -30.90 -3.90
CA ALA A 139 -15.69 -31.32 -3.00
C ALA A 139 -14.54 -30.30 -2.97
N GLU A 140 -14.32 -29.72 -1.79
CA GLU A 140 -13.09 -29.04 -1.37
C GLU A 140 -12.65 -27.74 -2.09
N VAL A 141 -13.58 -26.81 -2.35
CA VAL A 141 -13.22 -25.37 -2.31
C VAL A 141 -13.12 -24.96 -0.83
N ARG A 142 -11.99 -25.28 -0.18
CA ARG A 142 -11.68 -24.75 1.15
C ARG A 142 -11.25 -23.29 1.01
N VAL A 143 -12.20 -22.38 1.16
CA VAL A 143 -11.90 -20.99 1.55
C VAL A 143 -11.11 -21.06 2.85
N THR A 144 -9.80 -20.80 2.77
CA THR A 144 -8.95 -20.68 3.97
C THR A 144 -9.31 -19.39 4.66
N ILE A 145 -10.24 -19.48 5.62
CA ILE A 145 -10.76 -18.38 6.44
C ILE A 145 -9.62 -17.43 6.80
N SER A 146 -9.59 -16.27 6.13
CA SER A 146 -8.63 -15.22 6.41
C SER A 146 -8.84 -14.72 7.83
N SER A 147 -7.76 -14.44 8.57
CA SER A 147 -7.93 -13.90 9.91
C SER A 147 -8.55 -12.50 9.83
N LYS A 148 -9.39 -12.13 10.81
CA LYS A 148 -9.97 -10.77 10.87
C LYS A 148 -8.91 -9.65 10.84
N GLN A 149 -7.69 -9.96 11.29
CA GLN A 149 -6.51 -9.10 11.20
C GLN A 149 -6.03 -8.89 9.76
N GLU A 150 -5.97 -9.94 8.94
CA GLU A 150 -5.57 -9.87 7.53
C GLU A 150 -6.62 -9.15 6.67
N ILE A 151 -7.91 -9.39 6.95
CA ILE A 151 -9.01 -8.65 6.33
C ILE A 151 -8.86 -7.16 6.67
N PHE A 152 -8.79 -6.81 7.97
CA PHE A 152 -8.57 -5.42 8.40
C PHE A 152 -7.36 -4.78 7.71
N GLN A 153 -6.19 -5.44 7.70
CA GLN A 153 -5.01 -4.92 7.01
C GLN A 153 -5.22 -4.73 5.51
N SER A 154 -5.98 -5.60 4.82
CA SER A 154 -6.34 -5.42 3.41
C SER A 154 -7.37 -4.31 3.15
N MET A 155 -8.09 -3.88 4.18
CA MET A 155 -9.05 -2.76 4.08
C MET A 155 -8.38 -1.38 4.16
N ILE A 156 -7.18 -1.30 4.75
CA ILE A 156 -6.44 -0.04 4.96
C ILE A 156 -5.15 0.08 4.16
N GLU A 157 -4.43 -1.04 3.88
CA GLU A 157 -3.13 -1.01 3.22
C GLU A 157 -3.15 -1.73 1.85
N PRO A 158 -2.84 -1.03 0.74
CA PRO A 158 -2.80 -1.59 -0.62
C PRO A 158 -1.89 -2.83 -0.76
N ASP A 159 -0.73 -2.79 -0.10
CA ASP A 159 0.27 -3.84 -0.09
C ASP A 159 -0.26 -5.12 0.55
N CYS A 160 -1.03 -4.96 1.64
CA CYS A 160 -1.69 -6.07 2.32
C CYS A 160 -2.82 -6.66 1.49
N PHE A 161 -3.61 -5.82 0.82
CA PHE A 161 -4.65 -6.27 -0.12
C PHE A 161 -4.07 -7.15 -1.23
N LEU A 162 -3.08 -6.65 -1.98
CA LEU A 162 -2.48 -7.41 -3.07
C LEU A 162 -1.74 -8.66 -2.56
N SER A 163 -1.00 -8.58 -1.45
CA SER A 163 -0.35 -9.75 -0.85
C SER A 163 -1.34 -10.82 -0.40
N SER A 164 -2.55 -10.46 0.03
CA SER A 164 -3.55 -11.42 0.50
C SER A 164 -4.24 -12.12 -0.68
N ILE A 165 -4.62 -11.38 -1.73
CA ILE A 165 -5.17 -11.96 -2.97
C ILE A 165 -4.20 -12.95 -3.62
N LEU A 166 -2.90 -12.62 -3.64
CA LEU A 166 -1.86 -13.49 -4.19
C LEU A 166 -1.47 -14.67 -3.30
N ALA A 167 -2.01 -14.78 -2.08
CA ALA A 167 -1.59 -15.82 -1.12
C ALA A 167 -2.00 -17.24 -1.56
N ASN A 168 -3.12 -17.37 -2.27
CA ASN A 168 -3.68 -18.63 -2.74
C ASN A 168 -3.36 -18.91 -4.22
N ASP A 169 -2.71 -17.99 -4.94
CA ASP A 169 -2.40 -18.13 -6.37
C ASP A 169 -1.26 -19.13 -6.62
N LYS A 170 -1.50 -20.10 -7.51
CA LYS A 170 -0.57 -21.20 -7.83
C LYS A 170 0.45 -20.88 -8.91
N ILE A 171 0.43 -19.67 -9.49
CA ILE A 171 1.31 -19.25 -10.58
C ILE A 171 2.23 -18.11 -10.10
N PHE A 172 1.74 -17.16 -9.30
CA PHE A 172 2.51 -16.01 -8.84
C PHE A 172 3.80 -16.42 -8.13
N GLY A 173 4.94 -15.96 -8.63
CA GLY A 173 6.26 -16.29 -8.08
C GLY A 173 6.75 -17.73 -8.29
N SER A 174 6.06 -18.55 -9.10
CA SER A 174 6.45 -19.94 -9.41
C SER A 174 7.75 -20.07 -10.21
N THR A 175 8.13 -19.05 -10.99
CA THR A 175 9.33 -19.04 -11.83
C THR A 175 10.44 -18.12 -11.30
N ILE A 176 10.36 -17.68 -10.04
CA ILE A 176 11.44 -16.91 -9.40
C ILE A 176 12.70 -17.80 -9.31
N PRO A 177 13.84 -17.40 -9.90
CA PRO A 177 15.03 -18.23 -9.89
C PRO A 177 15.70 -18.23 -8.52
N HIS A 178 16.05 -19.43 -8.06
CA HIS A 178 16.73 -19.65 -6.79
C HIS A 178 18.16 -20.14 -7.08
N SER A 179 19.16 -19.35 -6.69
CA SER A 179 20.55 -19.83 -6.71
C SER A 179 20.73 -20.88 -5.60
N THR A 180 20.89 -22.14 -6.00
CA THR A 180 21.10 -23.30 -5.10
C THR A 180 22.54 -23.81 -5.09
N SER A 181 23.41 -23.23 -5.92
CA SER A 181 24.83 -23.59 -6.05
C SER A 181 25.69 -22.33 -6.28
N ARG A 182 27.01 -22.45 -6.09
CA ARG A 182 27.94 -21.40 -6.55
C ARG A 182 27.80 -21.21 -8.06
N GLN A 183 27.47 -20.00 -8.46
CA GLN A 183 27.27 -19.60 -9.85
C GLN A 183 28.58 -19.63 -10.65
N ASP A 184 28.48 -19.58 -11.98
CA ASP A 184 29.63 -19.43 -12.89
C ASP A 184 30.58 -18.32 -12.43
N VAL A 185 31.89 -18.60 -12.48
CA VAL A 185 32.95 -17.80 -11.85
C VAL A 185 33.16 -16.42 -12.50
N ARG A 186 32.43 -16.09 -13.58
CA ARG A 186 32.61 -14.83 -14.34
C ARG A 186 31.94 -13.65 -13.64
N PRO A 187 32.67 -12.57 -13.31
CA PRO A 187 32.09 -11.32 -12.81
C PRO A 187 31.05 -10.73 -13.79
N LEU A 188 29.96 -10.13 -13.26
CA LEU A 188 28.91 -9.53 -14.09
C LEU A 188 29.43 -8.40 -14.99
N GLN A 189 30.43 -7.64 -14.54
CA GLN A 189 31.06 -6.55 -15.31
C GLN A 189 31.81 -7.03 -16.56
N ASP A 190 32.11 -8.33 -16.65
CA ASP A 190 32.73 -8.96 -17.83
C ASP A 190 31.68 -9.49 -18.82
N LEU A 191 30.46 -9.75 -18.34
CA LEU A 191 29.31 -10.15 -19.16
C LEU A 191 28.57 -8.95 -19.76
N ILE A 192 28.60 -7.81 -19.08
CA ILE A 192 28.00 -6.54 -19.52
C ILE A 192 29.09 -5.62 -20.05
N SER A 193 29.12 -5.43 -21.37
CA SER A 193 30.03 -4.47 -22.01
C SER A 193 29.70 -3.02 -21.61
N HIS A 194 30.67 -2.12 -21.82
CA HIS A 194 30.47 -0.69 -21.59
C HIS A 194 29.27 -0.14 -22.40
N ASP A 195 29.17 -0.53 -23.67
CA ASP A 195 28.10 -0.05 -24.57
C ASP A 195 26.74 -0.61 -24.19
N MET A 196 26.69 -1.84 -23.68
CA MET A 196 25.46 -2.44 -23.14
C MET A 196 25.04 -1.74 -21.84
N ALA A 197 25.98 -1.42 -20.95
CA ALA A 197 25.70 -0.63 -19.74
C ALA A 197 25.16 0.77 -20.08
N SER A 198 25.75 1.45 -21.06
CA SER A 198 25.28 2.75 -21.57
C SER A 198 23.86 2.65 -22.16
N SER A 199 23.60 1.63 -22.98
CA SER A 199 22.27 1.38 -23.57
C SER A 199 21.20 1.00 -22.53
N PHE A 200 21.60 0.34 -21.45
CA PHE A 200 20.72 0.05 -20.31
C PHE A 200 20.45 1.30 -19.46
N ASP A 201 21.40 2.25 -19.39
CA ASP A 201 21.20 3.50 -18.66
C ASP A 201 20.05 4.34 -19.23
N ASP A 202 19.84 4.31 -20.55
CA ASP A 202 18.68 4.92 -21.22
C ASP A 202 17.35 4.30 -20.76
N CYS A 203 17.33 3.02 -20.38
CA CYS A 203 16.13 2.34 -19.86
C CYS A 203 15.84 2.65 -18.38
N LEU A 204 16.79 3.29 -17.68
CA LEU A 204 16.74 3.52 -16.23
C LEU A 204 16.42 4.98 -15.85
N VAL A 205 16.10 5.82 -16.84
CA VAL A 205 15.82 7.27 -16.66
C VAL A 205 14.73 7.53 -15.59
N TRP A 206 13.61 6.79 -15.61
CA TRP A 206 12.56 6.94 -14.60
C TRP A 206 12.97 6.47 -13.21
N HIS A 207 13.71 5.35 -13.12
CA HIS A 207 14.24 4.86 -11.84
C HIS A 207 15.16 5.91 -11.19
N ARG A 208 15.99 6.60 -11.99
CA ARG A 208 16.81 7.74 -11.52
C ARG A 208 16.01 9.00 -11.22
N PHE A 209 14.87 9.21 -11.85
CA PHE A 209 13.97 10.31 -11.50
C PHE A 209 13.42 10.12 -10.08
N PHE A 210 12.87 8.94 -9.79
CA PHE A 210 12.27 8.61 -8.49
C PHE A 210 13.28 8.31 -7.38
N LEU A 211 14.46 7.77 -7.71
CA LEU A 211 15.56 7.55 -6.77
C LEU A 211 16.81 8.30 -7.27
N PRO A 212 16.96 9.60 -6.92
CA PRO A 212 18.01 10.46 -7.47
C PRO A 212 19.44 9.98 -7.25
N GLN A 213 19.67 9.25 -6.15
CA GLN A 213 20.96 8.68 -5.77
C GLN A 213 21.35 7.42 -6.54
N THR A 214 20.50 6.93 -7.47
CA THR A 214 20.79 5.75 -8.29
C THR A 214 21.88 6.07 -9.33
N PRO A 215 23.08 5.47 -9.23
CA PRO A 215 24.17 5.77 -10.16
C PRO A 215 23.93 5.21 -11.57
N THR A 216 24.78 5.62 -12.52
CA THR A 216 24.81 5.05 -13.87
C THR A 216 25.45 3.65 -13.85
N LEU A 217 24.96 2.73 -14.66
CA LEU A 217 25.54 1.39 -14.82
C LEU A 217 26.99 1.49 -15.29
N VAL A 218 27.30 2.44 -16.17
CA VAL A 218 28.68 2.74 -16.58
C VAL A 218 29.56 3.10 -15.37
N SER A 219 29.09 3.97 -14.47
CA SER A 219 29.83 4.34 -13.25
C SER A 219 30.03 3.14 -12.31
N ILE A 220 28.97 2.37 -12.03
CA ILE A 220 29.06 1.19 -11.17
C ILE A 220 30.02 0.15 -11.77
N ARG A 221 29.93 -0.10 -13.08
CA ARG A 221 30.81 -1.02 -13.81
C ARG A 221 32.28 -0.61 -13.66
N ASN A 222 32.58 0.67 -13.85
CA ASN A 222 33.94 1.19 -13.71
C ASN A 222 34.45 0.98 -12.28
N ARG A 223 33.65 1.31 -11.23
CA ARG A 223 34.02 1.01 -9.84
C ARG A 223 34.29 -0.49 -9.61
N LEU A 224 33.41 -1.37 -10.11
CA LEU A 224 33.58 -2.83 -10.01
C LEU A 224 34.82 -3.38 -10.73
N SER A 225 35.35 -2.65 -11.72
CA SER A 225 36.58 -3.00 -12.43
C SER A 225 37.85 -2.35 -11.85
N SER A 226 37.75 -1.19 -11.18
CA SER A 226 38.91 -0.40 -10.74
C SER A 226 39.17 -0.37 -9.24
N ASP A 227 38.18 -0.68 -8.41
CA ASP A 227 38.25 -0.57 -6.95
C ASP A 227 37.99 -1.93 -6.27
N GLU A 228 38.98 -2.42 -5.52
CA GLU A 228 38.89 -3.68 -4.77
C GLU A 228 37.81 -3.64 -3.67
N CYS A 229 37.53 -2.47 -3.09
CA CYS A 229 36.47 -2.29 -2.11
C CYS A 229 35.09 -2.43 -2.77
N ALA A 230 34.84 -1.75 -3.89
CA ALA A 230 33.62 -1.94 -4.67
C ALA A 230 33.49 -3.37 -5.24
N SER A 231 34.58 -3.98 -5.72
CA SER A 231 34.58 -5.33 -6.29
C SER A 231 34.41 -6.44 -5.24
N SER A 232 34.61 -6.15 -3.95
CA SER A 232 34.28 -7.05 -2.84
C SER A 232 32.87 -6.80 -2.29
N ASN A 233 32.39 -5.55 -2.25
CA ASN A 233 31.09 -5.14 -1.71
C ASN A 233 29.87 -5.80 -2.41
N CYS A 234 29.13 -6.65 -1.67
CA CYS A 234 27.97 -7.34 -2.19
C CYS A 234 26.77 -6.42 -2.51
N ALA A 235 26.63 -5.27 -1.83
CA ALA A 235 25.59 -4.28 -2.15
C ALA A 235 25.83 -3.63 -3.51
N THR A 236 27.09 -3.32 -3.84
CA THR A 236 27.47 -2.74 -5.14
C THR A 236 27.23 -3.73 -6.29
N LYS A 237 27.57 -5.01 -6.08
CA LYS A 237 27.25 -6.10 -7.02
C LYS A 237 25.76 -6.30 -7.21
N LEU A 238 24.99 -6.33 -6.12
CA LEU A 238 23.54 -6.47 -6.16
C LEU A 238 22.88 -5.28 -6.85
N LEU A 239 23.35 -4.05 -6.58
CA LEU A 239 22.87 -2.83 -7.24
C LEU A 239 23.08 -2.89 -8.75
N PHE A 240 24.28 -3.30 -9.20
CA PHE A 240 24.57 -3.52 -10.62
C PHE A 240 23.66 -4.57 -11.24
N ALA A 241 23.49 -5.72 -10.58
CA ALA A 241 22.66 -6.83 -11.04
C ALA A 241 21.17 -6.43 -11.14
N VAL A 242 20.63 -5.74 -10.13
CA VAL A 242 19.24 -5.28 -10.09
C VAL A 242 18.97 -4.24 -11.16
N LEU A 243 19.87 -3.27 -11.37
CA LEU A 243 19.71 -2.26 -12.42
C LEU A 243 19.80 -2.86 -13.82
N CYS A 244 20.74 -3.78 -14.07
CA CYS A 244 20.80 -4.53 -15.33
C CYS A 244 19.55 -5.40 -15.55
N LEU A 245 18.97 -5.99 -14.50
CA LEU A 245 17.73 -6.78 -14.59
C LEU A 245 16.52 -5.90 -14.94
N ILE A 246 16.38 -4.78 -14.24
CA ILE A 246 15.32 -3.79 -14.48
C ILE A 246 15.42 -3.27 -15.91
N ALA A 247 16.63 -2.93 -16.38
CA ALA A 247 16.85 -2.51 -17.75
C ALA A 247 16.43 -3.61 -18.74
N LEU A 248 16.99 -4.83 -18.64
CA LEU A 248 16.69 -5.96 -19.54
C LEU A 248 15.21 -6.31 -19.67
N GLU A 249 14.43 -6.13 -18.61
CA GLU A 249 12.99 -6.40 -18.61
C GLU A 249 12.14 -5.22 -19.09
N SER A 250 12.73 -4.07 -19.43
CA SER A 250 12.00 -2.97 -20.05
C SER A 250 11.56 -3.35 -21.48
N PRO A 251 10.30 -3.08 -21.89
CA PRO A 251 9.79 -3.39 -23.23
C PRO A 251 10.54 -2.69 -24.38
N LYS A 252 11.35 -1.66 -24.10
CA LYS A 252 12.14 -0.93 -25.10
C LYS A 252 13.54 -1.50 -25.35
N THR A 253 14.00 -2.52 -24.63
CA THR A 253 15.41 -2.95 -24.80
C THR A 253 15.69 -3.59 -26.16
N PRO A 254 16.80 -3.23 -26.83
CA PRO A 254 17.24 -3.96 -28.02
C PRO A 254 17.78 -5.37 -27.68
N PHE A 255 18.20 -5.58 -26.44
CA PHE A 255 18.88 -6.80 -25.98
C PHE A 255 17.96 -7.88 -25.38
N GLY A 256 16.75 -7.53 -24.93
CA GLY A 256 15.84 -8.47 -24.26
C GLY A 256 15.50 -9.70 -25.10
N LYS A 257 15.31 -9.51 -26.42
CA LYS A 257 15.08 -10.58 -27.40
C LYS A 257 16.36 -11.37 -27.75
N GLN A 258 17.54 -10.74 -27.69
CA GLN A 258 18.79 -11.31 -28.20
C GLN A 258 19.51 -12.19 -27.16
N HIS A 259 19.29 -11.96 -25.86
CA HIS A 259 20.05 -12.63 -24.80
C HIS A 259 19.19 -13.18 -23.65
N PRO A 260 18.28 -14.15 -23.90
CA PRO A 260 17.49 -14.78 -22.84
C PRO A 260 18.36 -15.46 -21.76
N ARG A 261 19.51 -16.04 -22.15
CA ARG A 261 20.50 -16.59 -21.20
C ARG A 261 21.10 -15.52 -20.28
N LEU A 262 21.34 -14.30 -20.78
CA LEU A 262 21.88 -13.20 -19.98
C LEU A 262 20.88 -12.72 -18.92
N LYS A 263 19.58 -12.63 -19.27
CA LYS A 263 18.50 -12.38 -18.32
C LYS A 263 18.51 -13.41 -17.19
N GLN A 264 18.56 -14.70 -17.52
CA GLN A 264 18.61 -15.78 -16.52
C GLN A 264 19.86 -15.71 -15.62
N ILE A 265 21.04 -15.45 -16.19
CA ILE A 265 22.30 -15.29 -15.43
C ILE A 265 22.19 -14.11 -14.44
N ILE A 266 21.66 -12.97 -14.88
CA ILE A 266 21.47 -11.80 -14.02
C ILE A 266 20.44 -12.06 -12.92
N GLN A 267 19.31 -12.70 -13.22
CA GLN A 267 18.31 -13.03 -12.20
C GLN A 267 18.89 -14.00 -11.14
N LEU A 268 19.70 -14.97 -11.54
CA LEU A 268 20.44 -15.84 -10.62
C LEU A 268 21.48 -15.06 -9.79
N ALA A 269 22.14 -14.06 -10.38
CA ALA A 269 23.09 -13.21 -9.67
C ALA A 269 22.42 -12.27 -8.65
N VAL A 270 21.25 -11.71 -8.98
CA VAL A 270 20.38 -10.99 -8.03
C VAL A 270 19.99 -11.91 -6.86
N SER A 271 19.59 -13.15 -7.15
CA SER A 271 19.28 -14.17 -6.14
C SER A 271 20.50 -14.47 -5.24
N SER A 272 21.69 -14.62 -5.84
CA SER A 272 22.94 -14.98 -5.13
C SER A 272 23.49 -13.83 -4.27
N TYR A 273 23.74 -12.65 -4.84
CA TYR A 273 24.21 -11.50 -4.08
C TYR A 273 23.14 -11.00 -3.10
N GLY A 274 21.87 -11.22 -3.43
CA GLY A 274 20.72 -10.91 -2.58
C GLY A 274 20.69 -11.68 -1.27
N GLN A 275 20.95 -12.99 -1.31
CA GLN A 275 21.06 -13.80 -0.10
C GLN A 275 22.21 -13.31 0.80
N GLU A 276 23.39 -13.05 0.23
CA GLU A 276 24.55 -12.49 0.95
C GLU A 276 24.20 -11.13 1.60
N PHE A 277 23.58 -10.24 0.83
CA PHE A 277 23.16 -8.91 1.27
C PHE A 277 22.14 -8.93 2.42
N ILE A 278 21.13 -9.82 2.37
CA ILE A 278 20.12 -9.92 3.44
C ILE A 278 20.75 -10.38 4.76
N PHE A 279 21.71 -11.31 4.72
CA PHE A 279 22.35 -11.81 5.95
C PHE A 279 23.44 -10.89 6.50
N SER A 280 24.11 -10.10 5.66
CA SER A 280 25.16 -9.17 6.07
C SER A 280 25.16 -7.90 5.22
N PRO A 281 24.17 -6.99 5.38
CA PRO A 281 24.06 -5.78 4.57
C PRO A 281 25.27 -4.86 4.84
N PRO A 282 26.07 -4.50 3.82
CA PRO A 282 27.23 -3.63 3.97
C PRO A 282 26.85 -2.23 4.46
N MET A 283 27.74 -1.61 5.23
CA MET A 283 27.61 -0.23 5.68
C MET A 283 28.00 0.76 4.57
N HIS A 284 27.17 0.86 3.54
CA HIS A 284 27.46 1.62 2.33
C HIS A 284 26.19 2.24 1.73
N ARG A 285 26.33 3.37 1.01
CA ARG A 285 25.20 4.09 0.39
C ARG A 285 24.44 3.23 -0.64
N ASP A 286 25.16 2.42 -1.42
CA ASP A 286 24.56 1.47 -2.36
C ASP A 286 23.57 0.51 -1.67
N SER A 287 23.77 0.17 -0.39
CA SER A 287 22.86 -0.69 0.38
C SER A 287 21.50 -0.03 0.62
N VAL A 288 21.45 1.30 0.78
CA VAL A 288 20.20 2.07 0.88
C VAL A 288 19.52 2.11 -0.49
N VAL A 289 20.27 2.48 -1.54
CA VAL A 289 19.76 2.59 -2.91
C VAL A 289 19.21 1.27 -3.43
N VAL A 290 19.94 0.15 -3.26
CA VAL A 290 19.49 -1.16 -3.73
C VAL A 290 18.28 -1.66 -2.95
N SER A 291 18.19 -1.36 -1.65
CA SER A 291 17.03 -1.72 -0.83
C SER A 291 15.77 -0.96 -1.25
N LEU A 292 15.89 0.33 -1.61
CA LEU A 292 14.79 1.11 -2.17
C LEU A 292 14.38 0.59 -3.55
N LEU A 293 15.32 0.32 -4.47
CA LEU A 293 15.02 -0.28 -5.78
C LEU A 293 14.32 -1.65 -5.66
N LEU A 294 14.77 -2.49 -4.71
CA LEU A 294 14.15 -3.78 -4.43
C LEU A 294 12.74 -3.63 -3.85
N SER A 295 12.51 -2.69 -2.94
CA SER A 295 11.16 -2.35 -2.47
C SER A 295 10.28 -1.90 -3.64
N ASP A 296 10.72 -0.87 -4.36
CA ASP A 296 9.84 -0.06 -5.19
C ASP A 296 9.63 -0.65 -6.59
N HIS A 297 10.45 -1.62 -7.01
CA HIS A 297 10.33 -2.23 -8.34
C HIS A 297 10.42 -3.75 -8.34
N ARG A 298 11.05 -4.38 -7.34
CA ARG A 298 11.41 -5.81 -7.36
C ARG A 298 11.21 -6.57 -6.03
N PRO A 299 10.08 -6.42 -5.32
CA PRO A 299 9.97 -6.92 -3.95
C PRO A 299 10.15 -8.45 -3.84
N ALA A 300 9.60 -9.20 -4.80
CA ALA A 300 9.68 -10.65 -4.84
C ALA A 300 10.99 -11.22 -5.40
N ALA A 301 11.93 -10.41 -5.90
CA ALA A 301 13.10 -10.91 -6.64
C ALA A 301 14.06 -11.81 -5.82
N MET A 302 13.98 -11.75 -4.49
CA MET A 302 14.77 -12.58 -3.57
C MET A 302 13.89 -13.49 -2.70
N ALA A 303 12.64 -13.73 -3.10
CA ALA A 303 11.78 -14.71 -2.44
C ALA A 303 12.40 -16.11 -2.52
N SER A 304 12.53 -16.79 -1.39
CA SER A 304 13.20 -18.10 -1.29
C SER A 304 12.33 -19.28 -1.76
N SER A 305 11.05 -19.04 -2.03
CA SER A 305 10.10 -19.97 -2.63
C SER A 305 8.84 -19.23 -3.08
N GLN A 306 8.09 -19.83 -3.99
CA GLN A 306 6.76 -19.37 -4.39
C GLN A 306 5.85 -19.04 -3.20
N ASN A 307 5.82 -19.91 -2.19
CA ASN A 307 4.97 -19.79 -0.99
C ASN A 307 5.24 -18.54 -0.12
N VAL A 308 6.33 -17.81 -0.37
CA VAL A 308 6.65 -16.55 0.29
C VAL A 308 6.73 -15.35 -0.67
N ALA A 309 6.55 -15.56 -1.98
CA ALA A 309 6.62 -14.50 -2.98
C ALA A 309 5.54 -13.42 -2.76
N HIS A 310 4.30 -13.82 -2.48
CA HIS A 310 3.22 -12.87 -2.15
C HIS A 310 3.55 -12.05 -0.88
N LYS A 311 4.18 -12.67 0.13
CA LYS A 311 4.56 -11.99 1.39
C LYS A 311 5.64 -10.95 1.18
N ALA A 312 6.48 -11.12 0.16
CA ALA A 312 7.51 -10.14 -0.20
C ALA A 312 6.88 -8.81 -0.68
N VAL A 313 5.70 -8.84 -1.30
CA VAL A 313 4.97 -7.63 -1.76
C VAL A 313 4.67 -6.69 -0.59
N LYS A 314 4.22 -7.22 0.55
CA LYS A 314 3.98 -6.45 1.80
C LYS A 314 5.14 -6.47 2.79
N SER A 315 6.34 -6.92 2.38
CA SER A 315 7.45 -7.07 3.32
C SER A 315 8.20 -5.77 3.51
N GLY A 316 8.22 -5.26 4.75
CA GLY A 316 9.11 -4.18 5.14
C GLY A 316 10.60 -4.54 5.19
N LEU A 317 11.04 -5.73 4.75
CA LEU A 317 12.43 -6.21 4.91
C LEU A 317 13.47 -5.22 4.34
N TYR A 318 13.30 -4.79 3.09
CA TYR A 318 14.28 -3.92 2.46
C TYR A 318 14.23 -2.50 3.04
N LEU A 319 13.04 -2.00 3.39
CA LEU A 319 12.88 -0.70 4.05
C LEU A 319 13.53 -0.70 5.45
N ASN A 320 13.41 -1.78 6.22
CA ASN A 320 14.12 -1.96 7.49
C ASN A 320 15.65 -1.99 7.29
N ILE A 321 16.15 -2.66 6.24
CA ILE A 321 17.59 -2.66 5.92
C ILE A 321 18.06 -1.24 5.53
N ALA A 322 17.32 -0.56 4.65
CA ALA A 322 17.59 0.81 4.23
C ALA A 322 17.64 1.76 5.44
N TYR A 323 16.64 1.70 6.33
CA TYR A 323 16.58 2.50 7.55
C TYR A 323 17.78 2.23 8.46
N ARG A 324 18.10 0.96 8.74
CA ARG A 324 19.21 0.61 9.64
C ARG A 324 20.59 0.94 9.09
N VAL A 325 20.76 0.94 7.76
CA VAL A 325 21.99 1.40 7.13
C VAL A 325 22.03 2.94 7.13
N ALA A 326 20.94 3.61 6.77
CA ALA A 326 20.85 5.07 6.78
C ALA A 326 21.04 5.69 8.19
N GLU A 327 20.50 5.05 9.23
CA GLU A 327 20.66 5.42 10.65
C GLU A 327 22.14 5.47 11.04
N LYS A 328 22.91 4.42 10.70
CA LYS A 328 24.34 4.30 10.99
C LYS A 328 25.25 5.08 10.02
N LEU A 329 24.73 5.51 8.87
CA LEU A 329 25.39 6.43 7.95
C LEU A 329 25.05 7.90 8.24
N GLU A 330 24.31 8.16 9.33
CA GLU A 330 23.88 9.49 9.78
C GLU A 330 23.07 10.27 8.71
N LEU A 331 22.37 9.53 7.83
CA LEU A 331 21.54 10.10 6.76
C LEU A 331 20.12 10.46 7.22
N LEU A 332 19.64 9.89 8.33
CA LEU A 332 18.27 10.08 8.79
C LEU A 332 18.05 11.48 9.42
N PRO A 333 16.83 12.05 9.33
CA PRO A 333 16.50 13.30 10.00
C PRO A 333 16.68 13.19 11.52
N THR A 334 17.37 14.16 12.12
CA THR A 334 17.54 14.24 13.58
C THR A 334 17.14 15.61 14.11
N GLN A 335 16.39 15.64 15.22
CA GLN A 335 15.91 16.90 15.82
C GLN A 335 17.04 17.82 16.30
N ALA A 336 18.24 17.28 16.52
CA ALA A 336 19.40 18.04 16.99
C ALA A 336 20.20 18.72 15.86
N SER A 337 19.95 18.40 14.58
CA SER A 337 20.77 18.89 13.46
C SER A 337 20.30 20.21 12.84
N LEU A 338 19.21 20.81 13.33
CA LEU A 338 18.57 22.00 12.72
C LEU A 338 18.09 22.98 13.79
N ASN A 339 18.94 23.92 14.21
CA ASN A 339 18.54 25.07 15.01
C ASN A 339 17.90 26.16 14.12
N PRO A 340 16.62 26.55 14.31
CA PRO A 340 15.98 27.57 13.49
C PRO A 340 16.64 28.97 13.55
N GLY A 341 17.42 29.24 14.59
CA GLY A 341 18.16 30.50 14.74
C GLY A 341 19.38 30.63 13.81
N GLU A 342 19.94 29.53 13.34
CA GLU A 342 21.12 29.50 12.46
C GLU A 342 20.73 29.52 10.96
N LEU A 343 19.43 29.41 10.66
CA LEU A 343 18.87 29.26 9.31
C LEU A 343 18.95 30.49 8.39
N LYS A 344 19.68 31.55 8.77
CA LYS A 344 19.81 32.79 7.97
C LYS A 344 20.94 32.76 6.93
N THR A 345 21.85 31.78 6.96
CA THR A 345 22.86 31.60 5.92
C THR A 345 22.44 30.53 4.91
N VAL A 346 22.49 30.91 3.64
CA VAL A 346 22.14 30.10 2.44
C VAL A 346 23.15 28.96 2.18
N GLU A 347 24.04 28.68 3.14
CA GLU A 347 25.28 27.93 2.96
C GLU A 347 25.21 26.44 3.33
N PHE A 348 24.18 26.01 4.08
CA PHE A 348 24.13 24.65 4.65
C PHE A 348 24.03 23.51 3.62
N PHE A 349 23.49 23.79 2.41
CA PHE A 349 23.49 22.85 1.28
C PHE A 349 24.40 23.34 0.15
N GLY A 350 25.70 23.44 0.45
CA GLY A 350 26.75 23.85 -0.49
C GLY A 350 26.90 22.98 -1.75
N SER A 351 26.22 21.82 -1.82
CA SER A 351 26.07 21.03 -3.05
C SER A 351 24.65 20.47 -3.20
N GLU A 352 24.22 20.27 -4.45
CA GLU A 352 22.97 19.56 -4.79
C GLU A 352 22.97 18.12 -4.26
N PHE A 353 24.15 17.49 -4.19
CA PHE A 353 24.36 16.17 -3.65
C PHE A 353 23.96 16.08 -2.16
N CYS A 354 24.38 17.04 -1.32
CA CYS A 354 23.99 17.09 0.10
C CYS A 354 22.48 17.26 0.30
N LEU A 355 21.82 18.07 -0.54
CA LEU A 355 20.36 18.22 -0.50
C LEU A 355 19.66 16.91 -0.90
N THR A 356 20.19 16.22 -1.91
CA THR A 356 19.67 14.94 -2.39
C THR A 356 19.87 13.82 -1.37
N ASP A 357 20.97 13.84 -0.61
CA ASP A 357 21.20 12.94 0.54
C ASP A 357 20.14 13.15 1.62
N ALA A 358 19.90 14.39 2.03
CA ALA A 358 18.92 14.73 3.07
C ALA A 358 17.48 14.38 2.65
N LEU A 359 17.14 14.57 1.38
CA LEU A 359 15.84 14.14 0.82
C LEU A 359 15.70 12.62 0.82
N GLN A 360 16.74 11.85 0.45
CA GLN A 360 16.70 10.38 0.56
C GLN A 360 16.59 9.92 2.01
N GLY A 361 17.32 10.54 2.94
CA GLY A 361 17.23 10.25 4.36
C GLY A 361 15.82 10.42 4.93
N LEU A 362 15.16 11.52 4.56
CA LEU A 362 13.77 11.78 4.94
C LEU A 362 12.79 10.84 4.22
N GLN A 363 13.01 10.48 2.96
CA GLN A 363 12.22 9.47 2.24
C GLN A 363 12.26 8.12 2.97
N VAL A 364 13.46 7.65 3.35
CA VAL A 364 13.64 6.39 4.11
C VAL A 364 12.94 6.45 5.47
N PHE A 365 13.03 7.59 6.18
CA PHE A 365 12.33 7.80 7.44
C PHE A 365 10.80 7.75 7.28
N CYS A 366 10.25 8.42 6.24
CA CYS A 366 8.82 8.39 5.95
C CYS A 366 8.35 6.98 5.54
N TYR A 367 9.12 6.26 4.74
CA TYR A 367 8.79 4.89 4.33
C TYR A 367 8.76 3.93 5.53
N ASP A 368 9.72 4.02 6.46
CA ASP A 368 9.69 3.22 7.70
C ASP A 368 8.49 3.58 8.60
N ALA A 369 8.19 4.87 8.76
CA ALA A 369 7.03 5.32 9.55
C ALA A 369 5.68 4.86 8.97
N LEU A 370 5.59 4.71 7.65
CA LEU A 370 4.40 4.24 6.93
C LEU A 370 4.27 2.70 6.91
N LEU A 371 5.31 1.93 7.24
CA LEU A 371 5.25 0.45 7.26
C LEU A 371 4.10 -0.06 8.14
N ASP A 372 3.40 -1.10 7.70
CA ASP A 372 2.21 -1.68 8.35
C ASP A 372 1.04 -0.69 8.60
N GLY A 373 1.05 0.46 7.95
CA GLY A 373 -0.04 1.44 7.97
C GLY A 373 0.00 2.45 9.10
N PHE A 374 0.01 3.74 8.77
CA PHE A 374 0.17 4.83 9.74
C PHE A 374 -1.02 4.97 10.70
N ILE A 375 -2.24 4.75 10.20
CA ILE A 375 -3.49 4.83 10.98
C ILE A 375 -3.53 3.80 12.12
N THR A 376 -2.81 2.68 11.99
CA THR A 376 -2.70 1.63 13.03
C THR A 376 -1.71 1.98 14.13
N LYS A 377 -0.86 3.00 13.95
CA LYS A 377 0.15 3.37 14.94
C LYS A 377 -0.50 4.17 16.07
N PRO A 378 -0.05 4.02 17.32
CA PRO A 378 -0.54 4.83 18.43
C PRO A 378 -0.32 6.33 18.18
N LEU A 379 -1.29 7.18 18.54
CA LEU A 379 -1.25 8.64 18.29
C LEU A 379 0.06 9.31 18.77
N ARG A 380 0.64 8.85 19.89
CA ARG A 380 1.94 9.32 20.40
C ARG A 380 3.11 9.08 19.44
N PHE A 381 3.09 8.01 18.67
CA PHE A 381 4.10 7.69 17.66
C PHE A 381 3.91 8.59 16.44
N MET A 382 2.66 8.70 15.95
CA MET A 382 2.33 9.52 14.79
C MET A 382 2.73 10.99 15.01
N ARG A 383 2.40 11.57 16.18
CA ARG A 383 2.84 12.92 16.56
C ARG A 383 4.37 13.04 16.55
N LYS A 384 5.11 12.07 17.12
CA LYS A 384 6.59 12.09 17.12
C LYS A 384 7.17 12.10 15.70
N VAL A 385 6.58 11.35 14.77
CA VAL A 385 6.96 11.34 13.35
C VAL A 385 6.74 12.73 12.73
N VAL A 386 5.53 13.31 12.86
CA VAL A 386 5.21 14.64 12.33
C VAL A 386 6.12 15.73 12.92
N SER A 387 6.34 15.73 14.24
CA SER A 387 7.26 16.68 14.91
C SER A 387 8.73 16.49 14.53
N CYS A 388 9.13 15.33 14.00
CA CYS A 388 10.47 15.11 13.45
C CYS A 388 10.60 15.65 12.03
N ILE A 389 9.55 15.48 11.20
CA ILE A 389 9.55 15.88 9.79
C ILE A 389 9.44 17.41 9.63
N LYS A 390 8.59 18.07 10.44
CA LYS A 390 8.23 19.48 10.27
C LYS A 390 9.41 20.45 10.05
N PRO A 391 10.49 20.44 10.86
CA PRO A 391 11.60 21.39 10.66
C PRO A 391 12.31 21.23 9.31
N HIS A 392 12.40 19.99 8.79
CA HIS A 392 12.99 19.73 7.47
C HIS A 392 12.11 20.26 6.33
N ILE A 393 10.78 20.21 6.48
CA ILE A 393 9.85 20.79 5.51
C ILE A 393 10.00 22.31 5.45
N GLU A 394 10.08 22.97 6.60
CA GLU A 394 10.31 24.43 6.69
C GLU A 394 11.64 24.83 6.01
N VAL A 395 12.71 24.06 6.23
CA VAL A 395 14.00 24.22 5.53
C VAL A 395 13.83 24.08 4.02
N TYR A 396 13.21 23.01 3.52
CA TYR A 396 13.09 22.78 2.07
C TYR A 396 12.17 23.79 1.37
N GLN A 397 11.10 24.23 2.03
CA GLN A 397 10.26 25.32 1.52
C GLN A 397 11.05 26.64 1.45
N ASN A 398 11.95 26.91 2.40
CA ASN A 398 12.85 28.07 2.33
C ASN A 398 13.88 27.92 1.20
N VAL A 399 14.43 26.72 0.96
CA VAL A 399 15.31 26.46 -0.20
C VAL A 399 14.58 26.80 -1.51
N LEU A 400 13.34 26.35 -1.70
CA LEU A 400 12.54 26.68 -2.90
C LEU A 400 12.21 28.17 -3.05
N LYS A 401 12.17 28.94 -1.97
CA LYS A 401 11.94 30.40 -2.01
C LYS A 401 13.17 31.20 -2.44
N TYR A 402 14.37 30.76 -2.06
CA TYR A 402 15.60 31.54 -2.21
C TYR A 402 16.61 30.98 -3.23
N ARG A 403 16.43 29.75 -3.73
CA ARG A 403 17.35 29.08 -4.66
C ARG A 403 16.61 28.48 -5.87
N SER A 404 17.19 28.62 -7.06
CA SER A 404 16.77 27.86 -8.24
C SER A 404 17.16 26.39 -8.09
N CYS A 405 16.18 25.50 -8.23
CA CYS A 405 16.37 24.05 -8.14
C CYS A 405 15.96 23.38 -9.46
N PRO A 406 16.64 22.30 -9.89
CA PRO A 406 16.20 21.49 -11.03
C PRO A 406 14.77 20.93 -10.80
N PRO A 407 13.96 20.72 -11.86
CA PRO A 407 12.58 20.24 -11.71
C PRO A 407 12.48 18.95 -10.88
N LYS A 408 13.41 18.03 -11.06
CA LYS A 408 13.55 16.80 -10.27
C LYS A 408 13.68 17.05 -8.76
N ILE A 409 14.44 18.06 -8.33
CA ILE A 409 14.60 18.41 -6.91
C ILE A 409 13.31 19.06 -6.37
N ILE A 410 12.65 19.89 -7.18
CA ILE A 410 11.33 20.46 -6.85
C ILE A 410 10.31 19.35 -6.62
N TYR A 411 10.28 18.32 -7.49
CA TYR A 411 9.44 17.13 -7.32
C TYR A 411 9.67 16.44 -5.97
N HIS A 412 10.92 16.15 -5.60
CA HIS A 412 11.22 15.46 -4.35
C HIS A 412 10.86 16.29 -3.11
N ILE A 413 11.09 17.61 -3.14
CA ILE A 413 10.66 18.50 -2.06
C ILE A 413 9.13 18.49 -1.95
N GLN A 414 8.40 18.71 -3.04
CA GLN A 414 6.94 18.80 -3.01
C GLN A 414 6.24 17.47 -2.71
N ASN A 415 6.77 16.34 -3.19
CA ASN A 415 6.30 15.00 -2.79
C ASN A 415 6.51 14.74 -1.28
N THR A 416 7.57 15.30 -0.69
CA THR A 416 7.80 15.27 0.76
C THR A 416 6.80 16.18 1.50
N VAL A 417 6.52 17.39 0.99
CA VAL A 417 5.47 18.29 1.52
C VAL A 417 4.10 17.61 1.50
N ALA A 418 3.71 16.99 0.40
CA ALA A 418 2.46 16.22 0.27
C ALA A 418 2.39 15.09 1.32
N THR A 419 3.50 14.38 1.52
CA THR A 419 3.60 13.32 2.54
C THR A 419 3.52 13.87 3.96
N TYR A 420 4.10 15.04 4.24
CA TYR A 420 3.93 15.72 5.52
C TYR A 420 2.47 16.11 5.78
N ILE A 421 1.78 16.74 4.81
CA ILE A 421 0.37 17.13 4.92
C ILE A 421 -0.51 15.90 5.20
N MET A 422 -0.26 14.78 4.52
CA MET A 422 -0.95 13.51 4.75
C MET A 422 -0.75 12.99 6.20
N LEU A 423 0.48 13.02 6.72
CA LEU A 423 0.79 12.53 8.06
C LEU A 423 0.24 13.47 9.15
N GLU A 424 0.27 14.79 8.95
CA GLU A 424 -0.34 15.80 9.82
C GLU A 424 -1.86 15.59 9.90
N ALA A 425 -2.55 15.54 8.74
CA ALA A 425 -4.00 15.34 8.70
C ALA A 425 -4.42 13.98 9.29
N LEU A 426 -3.65 12.89 9.11
CA LEU A 426 -3.94 11.61 9.77
C LEU A 426 -3.77 11.66 11.30
N VAL A 427 -2.84 12.48 11.82
CA VAL A 427 -2.75 12.75 13.28
C VAL A 427 -4.00 13.48 13.75
N ASP A 428 -4.45 14.50 13.02
CA ASP A 428 -5.60 15.30 13.41
C ASP A 428 -6.92 14.52 13.31
N VAL A 429 -7.11 13.72 12.26
CA VAL A 429 -8.24 12.77 12.13
C VAL A 429 -8.29 11.83 13.34
N LYS A 430 -7.17 11.18 13.68
CA LYS A 430 -7.12 10.24 14.81
C LYS A 430 -7.26 10.93 16.17
N GLN A 431 -6.83 12.19 16.30
CA GLN A 431 -6.98 12.97 17.52
C GLN A 431 -8.44 13.42 17.74
N ASN A 432 -9.14 13.82 16.68
CA ASN A 432 -10.47 14.43 16.74
C ASN A 432 -11.60 13.50 16.25
N TRP A 433 -11.33 12.19 16.18
CA TRP A 433 -12.20 11.15 15.61
C TRP A 433 -13.62 11.07 16.20
N SER A 434 -13.81 11.60 17.42
CA SER A 434 -15.05 11.57 18.17
C SER A 434 -16.11 12.58 17.71
N SER A 435 -15.77 13.46 16.76
CA SER A 435 -16.65 14.54 16.27
C SER A 435 -16.71 14.57 14.74
N LEU A 436 -17.92 14.41 14.17
CA LEU A 436 -18.15 14.53 12.72
C LEU A 436 -17.86 15.94 12.20
N GLU A 437 -18.12 16.98 13.00
CA GLU A 437 -17.82 18.37 12.64
C GLU A 437 -16.30 18.58 12.55
N SER A 438 -15.54 18.09 13.54
CA SER A 438 -14.08 18.19 13.53
C SER A 438 -13.47 17.39 12.38
N LEU A 439 -13.99 16.18 12.10
CA LEU A 439 -13.59 15.42 10.91
C LEU A 439 -13.88 16.17 9.60
N SER A 440 -15.02 16.86 9.50
CA SER A 440 -15.38 17.67 8.33
C SER A 440 -14.34 18.79 8.10
N ILE A 441 -14.03 19.55 9.16
CA ILE A 441 -13.06 20.65 9.11
C ILE A 441 -11.67 20.15 8.68
N ILE A 442 -11.25 18.98 9.15
CA ILE A 442 -9.92 18.41 8.82
C ILE A 442 -9.86 17.93 7.36
N ILE A 443 -10.93 17.32 6.82
CA ILE A 443 -11.00 16.95 5.40
C ILE A 443 -10.87 18.20 4.52
N GLU A 444 -11.62 19.26 4.84
CA GLU A 444 -11.68 20.49 4.03
C GLU A 444 -10.41 21.34 4.15
N ASP A 445 -9.77 21.39 5.32
CA ASP A 445 -8.45 21.99 5.49
C ASP A 445 -7.37 21.23 4.70
N CYS A 446 -7.41 19.90 4.70
CA CYS A 446 -6.47 19.09 3.92
C CYS A 446 -6.66 19.28 2.41
N GLU A 447 -7.91 19.26 1.92
CA GLU A 447 -8.24 19.50 0.52
C GLU A 447 -7.77 20.89 0.07
N ARG A 448 -8.10 21.94 0.84
CA ARG A 448 -7.59 23.30 0.59
C ARG A 448 -6.06 23.35 0.54
N LYS A 449 -5.37 22.85 1.57
CA LYS A 449 -3.89 22.83 1.63
C LYS A 449 -3.27 22.13 0.42
N CYS A 450 -3.87 21.02 -0.04
CA CYS A 450 -3.39 20.28 -1.19
C CYS A 450 -3.57 21.06 -2.50
N LEU A 451 -4.74 21.68 -2.72
CA LEU A 451 -5.00 22.51 -3.90
C LEU A 451 -4.11 23.76 -3.93
N GLU A 452 -3.92 24.43 -2.79
CA GLU A 452 -2.97 25.54 -2.64
C GLU A 452 -1.53 25.13 -3.01
N GLN A 453 -1.09 23.92 -2.68
CA GLN A 453 0.23 23.42 -3.09
C GLN A 453 0.32 23.08 -4.58
N VAL A 454 -0.76 22.66 -5.23
CA VAL A 454 -0.82 22.48 -6.69
C VAL A 454 -0.66 23.83 -7.38
N GLU A 455 -1.46 24.84 -7.02
CA GLU A 455 -1.37 26.20 -7.56
C GLU A 455 -0.01 26.84 -7.28
N HIS A 456 0.51 26.68 -6.06
CA HIS A 456 1.84 27.16 -5.70
C HIS A 456 2.93 26.52 -6.57
N THR A 457 2.84 25.21 -6.82
CA THR A 457 3.80 24.49 -7.66
C THR A 457 3.72 24.93 -9.12
N ASP A 458 2.50 25.12 -9.65
CA ASP A 458 2.28 25.68 -11.00
C ASP A 458 2.88 27.08 -11.16
N CYS A 459 2.81 27.91 -10.12
CA CYS A 459 3.45 29.23 -10.11
C CYS A 459 4.98 29.16 -9.92
N LEU A 460 5.47 28.17 -9.17
CA LEU A 460 6.88 28.00 -8.81
C LEU A 460 7.70 27.44 -9.98
N LEU A 461 7.17 26.43 -10.68
CA LEU A 461 7.88 25.72 -11.74
C LEU A 461 8.43 26.68 -12.82
N PRO A 462 7.63 27.55 -13.49
CA PRO A 462 8.13 28.46 -14.51
C PRO A 462 9.12 29.51 -14.00
N ARG A 463 9.04 29.86 -12.71
CA ARG A 463 9.86 30.92 -12.08
C ARG A 463 11.26 30.42 -11.70
N LEU A 464 11.38 29.15 -11.29
CA LEU A 464 12.66 28.52 -10.96
C LEU A 464 13.33 27.87 -12.19
N SER A 465 12.57 27.51 -13.22
CA SER A 465 13.05 26.86 -14.43
C SER A 465 13.51 27.85 -15.51
N SER A 466 14.44 28.74 -15.19
CA SER A 466 14.99 29.68 -16.19
C SER A 466 15.64 28.97 -17.40
N HIS A 467 16.07 27.71 -17.25
CA HIS A 467 16.68 26.86 -18.30
C HIS A 467 16.12 25.40 -18.34
N GLY A 468 14.95 25.12 -17.79
CA GLY A 468 14.40 23.74 -17.75
C GLY A 468 13.75 23.29 -19.07
N ASP A 469 13.88 22.00 -19.44
CA ASP A 469 13.08 21.42 -20.54
C ASP A 469 11.59 21.49 -20.15
N GLN A 470 10.77 22.09 -21.00
CA GLN A 470 9.31 22.18 -20.81
C GLN A 470 8.67 20.80 -20.57
N LYS A 471 9.26 19.72 -21.09
CA LYS A 471 8.81 18.35 -20.84
C LYS A 471 9.05 17.90 -19.40
N GLU A 472 10.19 18.27 -18.79
CA GLU A 472 10.44 17.97 -17.38
C GLU A 472 9.48 18.74 -16.46
N LEU A 473 9.16 19.99 -16.79
CA LEU A 473 8.17 20.78 -16.04
C LEU A 473 6.78 20.15 -16.08
N LEU A 474 6.35 19.68 -17.26
CA LEU A 474 5.08 18.96 -17.42
C LEU A 474 5.06 17.66 -16.60
N ILE A 475 6.17 16.90 -16.58
CA ILE A 475 6.30 15.69 -15.76
C ILE A 475 6.14 16.01 -14.28
N VAL A 476 6.88 16.99 -13.77
CA VAL A 476 6.85 17.35 -12.35
C VAL A 476 5.46 17.85 -11.94
N ARG A 477 4.83 18.70 -12.77
CA ARG A 477 3.45 19.14 -12.58
C ARG A 477 2.50 17.95 -12.45
N SER A 478 2.38 17.12 -13.50
CA SER A 478 1.38 16.04 -13.52
C SER A 478 1.60 14.99 -12.42
N LEU A 479 2.85 14.69 -12.06
CA LEU A 479 3.18 13.74 -10.99
C LEU A 479 2.97 14.31 -9.58
N LEU A 480 3.00 15.63 -9.39
CA LEU A 480 2.62 16.26 -8.12
C LEU A 480 1.12 16.50 -8.02
N GLU A 481 0.48 16.88 -9.11
CA GLU A 481 -0.98 17.07 -9.21
C GLU A 481 -1.69 15.79 -8.76
N ILE A 482 -1.34 14.63 -9.34
CA ILE A 482 -1.90 13.33 -8.92
C ILE A 482 -1.58 13.02 -7.45
N ARG A 483 -0.36 13.34 -6.97
CA ARG A 483 0.05 13.07 -5.58
C ARG A 483 -0.74 13.90 -4.56
N PHE A 484 -1.03 15.18 -4.85
CA PHE A 484 -1.85 16.01 -3.96
C PHE A 484 -3.33 15.59 -4.00
N HIS A 485 -3.85 15.19 -5.15
CA HIS A 485 -5.22 14.65 -5.27
C HIS A 485 -5.38 13.34 -4.46
N SER A 486 -4.40 12.44 -4.57
CA SER A 486 -4.26 11.26 -3.73
C SER A 486 -4.28 11.58 -2.22
N VAL A 487 -3.54 12.60 -1.77
CA VAL A 487 -3.44 12.93 -0.32
C VAL A 487 -4.79 13.32 0.28
N TYR A 488 -5.49 14.32 -0.26
CA TYR A 488 -6.78 14.72 0.33
C TYR A 488 -7.85 13.62 0.19
N THR A 489 -7.72 12.77 -0.83
CA THR A 489 -8.60 11.62 -1.05
C THR A 489 -8.38 10.54 0.03
N VAL A 490 -7.13 10.25 0.39
CA VAL A 490 -6.80 9.37 1.53
C VAL A 490 -7.36 9.91 2.84
N ILE A 491 -7.29 11.23 3.07
CA ILE A 491 -7.87 11.85 4.27
C ILE A 491 -9.41 11.79 4.25
N SER A 492 -10.05 12.01 3.10
CA SER A 492 -11.50 11.84 2.93
C SER A 492 -11.93 10.41 3.27
N GLY A 493 -11.23 9.41 2.73
CA GLY A 493 -11.45 7.99 3.03
C GLY A 493 -11.26 7.65 4.52
N ALA A 494 -10.20 8.19 5.15
CA ALA A 494 -9.95 8.01 6.58
C ALA A 494 -11.05 8.67 7.44
N GLY A 495 -11.56 9.82 7.04
CA GLY A 495 -12.69 10.50 7.71
C GLY A 495 -13.99 9.71 7.61
N LEU A 496 -14.34 9.19 6.43
CA LEU A 496 -15.48 8.29 6.22
C LEU A 496 -15.36 7.00 7.05
N PHE A 497 -14.14 6.44 7.14
CA PHE A 497 -13.84 5.26 7.95
C PHE A 497 -14.07 5.52 9.44
N TYR A 498 -13.52 6.62 9.99
CA TYR A 498 -13.72 7.00 11.38
C TYR A 498 -15.16 7.40 11.70
N ALA A 499 -15.86 8.09 10.80
CA ALA A 499 -17.28 8.42 10.95
C ALA A 499 -18.16 7.16 11.05
N THR A 500 -17.83 6.11 10.28
CA THR A 500 -18.53 4.82 10.36
C THR A 500 -18.24 4.13 11.70
N VAL A 501 -16.97 4.04 12.12
CA VAL A 501 -16.56 3.46 13.43
C VAL A 501 -17.21 4.20 14.61
N LEU A 502 -17.34 5.52 14.51
CA LEU A 502 -18.03 6.36 15.51
C LEU A 502 -19.49 5.92 15.70
N ARG A 503 -20.20 5.61 14.60
CA ARG A 503 -21.56 5.06 14.65
C ARG A 503 -21.59 3.69 15.31
N THR A 504 -20.70 2.78 14.91
CA THR A 504 -20.60 1.42 15.47
C THR A 504 -20.56 1.45 17.00
N ARG A 505 -19.66 2.28 17.54
CA ARG A 505 -19.42 2.42 18.98
C ARG A 505 -20.60 3.05 19.70
N PHE A 506 -21.24 4.03 19.06
CA PHE A 506 -22.45 4.66 19.59
C PHE A 506 -23.63 3.68 19.64
N GLN A 507 -23.88 2.90 18.58
CA GLN A 507 -24.90 1.84 18.56
C GLN A 507 -24.64 0.76 19.62
N ALA A 508 -23.39 0.34 19.80
CA ALA A 508 -23.03 -0.75 20.72
C ALA A 508 -23.04 -0.36 22.21
N SER A 509 -22.78 0.91 22.56
CA SER A 509 -22.53 1.33 23.96
C SER A 509 -23.25 2.60 24.42
N GLY A 510 -23.96 3.30 23.52
CA GLY A 510 -24.66 4.55 23.81
C GLY A 510 -23.75 5.75 24.13
N ARG A 511 -22.42 5.58 24.11
CA ARG A 511 -21.42 6.61 24.39
C ARG A 511 -20.28 6.51 23.39
N VAL A 512 -19.60 7.63 23.14
CA VAL A 512 -18.32 7.62 22.43
C VAL A 512 -17.23 7.32 23.46
N GLY A 513 -16.50 6.22 23.26
CA GLY A 513 -15.33 5.89 24.09
C GLY A 513 -14.20 6.89 23.89
N THR A 514 -13.19 6.89 24.76
CA THR A 514 -12.01 7.77 24.64
C THR A 514 -10.88 7.18 23.78
N ASP A 515 -11.01 5.94 23.33
CA ASP A 515 -9.97 5.18 22.63
C ASP A 515 -10.00 5.43 21.11
N PRO A 516 -8.98 6.07 20.50
CA PRO A 516 -8.91 6.34 19.06
C PRO A 516 -8.43 5.14 18.22
N GLU A 517 -8.03 4.03 18.86
CA GLU A 517 -7.55 2.83 18.16
C GLU A 517 -8.72 2.02 17.59
N ILE A 518 -8.61 1.61 16.33
CA ILE A 518 -9.66 0.84 15.62
C ILE A 518 -9.37 -0.64 15.75
N TYR A 519 -10.32 -1.41 16.29
CA TYR A 519 -10.18 -2.84 16.46
C TYR A 519 -10.65 -3.59 15.21
N CYS A 520 -9.95 -4.68 14.85
CA CYS A 520 -10.25 -5.45 13.63
C CYS A 520 -11.70 -5.98 13.56
N HIS A 521 -12.34 -6.21 14.71
CA HIS A 521 -13.73 -6.69 14.75
C HIS A 521 -14.75 -5.59 14.45
N GLU A 522 -14.42 -4.33 14.71
CA GLU A 522 -15.24 -3.16 14.34
C GLU A 522 -15.13 -2.94 12.83
N ALA A 523 -13.90 -2.94 12.31
CA ALA A 523 -13.62 -2.69 10.90
C ALA A 523 -14.34 -3.68 9.96
N VAL A 524 -14.28 -4.98 10.24
CA VAL A 524 -14.92 -6.01 9.38
C VAL A 524 -16.45 -5.83 9.27
N GLN A 525 -17.10 -5.18 10.23
CA GLN A 525 -18.55 -4.97 10.23
C GLN A 525 -19.00 -3.66 9.55
N LEU A 526 -18.07 -2.78 9.14
CA LEU A 526 -18.40 -1.44 8.66
C LEU A 526 -19.30 -1.44 7.42
N GLY A 527 -19.07 -2.34 6.45
CA GLY A 527 -19.89 -2.39 5.23
C GLY A 527 -21.37 -2.67 5.52
N ALA A 528 -21.66 -3.61 6.44
CA ALA A 528 -23.02 -3.90 6.89
C ALA A 528 -23.62 -2.72 7.66
N GLN A 529 -22.82 -2.03 8.47
CA GLN A 529 -23.27 -0.88 9.27
C GLN A 529 -23.53 0.38 8.43
N VAL A 530 -22.81 0.60 7.33
CA VAL A 530 -23.14 1.65 6.35
C VAL A 530 -24.49 1.35 5.69
N ILE A 531 -24.75 0.08 5.33
CA ILE A 531 -26.04 -0.32 4.74
C ILE A 531 -27.20 -0.17 5.76
N ASP A 532 -27.00 -0.59 7.01
CA ASP A 532 -27.96 -0.36 8.11
C ASP A 532 -28.22 1.14 8.34
N THR A 533 -27.17 1.96 8.28
CA THR A 533 -27.23 3.42 8.46
C THR A 533 -28.26 4.07 7.55
N PHE A 534 -28.20 3.74 6.26
CA PHE A 534 -29.09 4.33 5.26
C PHE A 534 -30.51 3.75 5.30
N LYS A 535 -30.69 2.53 5.81
CA LYS A 535 -32.02 1.92 5.95
C LYS A 535 -32.76 2.37 7.21
N ASN A 536 -32.05 2.74 8.27
CA ASN A 536 -32.59 3.06 9.59
C ASN A 536 -32.29 4.51 10.03
N ILE A 537 -32.82 5.49 9.28
CA ILE A 537 -32.71 6.93 9.60
C ILE A 537 -33.85 7.36 10.55
N SER A 538 -33.76 6.93 11.81
CA SER A 538 -34.79 7.20 12.84
C SER A 538 -34.32 8.04 14.04
N SER A 539 -33.13 8.65 13.96
CA SER A 539 -32.59 9.50 15.03
C SER A 539 -31.77 10.68 14.51
N GLU A 540 -31.73 11.76 15.28
CA GLU A 540 -30.94 12.98 15.01
C GLU A 540 -29.45 12.69 14.72
N LYS A 541 -28.87 11.73 15.44
CA LYS A 541 -27.48 11.28 15.22
C LYS A 541 -27.29 10.41 13.98
N ALA A 542 -28.36 9.77 13.50
CA ALA A 542 -28.35 9.13 12.19
C ALA A 542 -28.49 10.17 11.07
N LEU A 543 -29.22 11.27 11.28
CA LEU A 543 -29.31 12.39 10.33
C LEU A 543 -27.96 13.11 10.17
N SER A 544 -27.25 13.42 11.27
CA SER A 544 -25.95 14.09 11.18
C SER A 544 -24.86 13.23 10.52
N LEU A 545 -24.87 11.91 10.76
CA LEU A 545 -24.01 10.99 10.02
C LEU A 545 -24.44 10.84 8.56
N SER A 546 -25.74 10.78 8.27
CA SER A 546 -26.25 10.73 6.89
C SER A 546 -25.74 11.95 6.11
N ALA A 547 -25.93 13.16 6.65
CA ALA A 547 -25.43 14.40 6.04
C ALA A 547 -23.91 14.41 5.84
N PHE A 548 -23.13 13.89 6.79
CA PHE A 548 -21.67 13.71 6.63
C PHE A 548 -21.33 12.75 5.48
N MET A 549 -22.01 11.60 5.41
CA MET A 549 -21.82 10.61 4.35
C MET A 549 -22.29 11.12 2.99
N SER A 550 -23.33 11.97 2.92
CA SER A 550 -23.73 12.67 1.69
C SER A 550 -22.63 13.63 1.23
N ARG A 551 -22.16 14.51 2.13
CA ARG A 551 -21.17 15.56 1.82
C ARG A 551 -19.82 15.02 1.35
N PHE A 552 -19.33 13.95 1.99
CA PHE A 552 -18.00 13.42 1.70
C PHE A 552 -18.00 12.07 0.98
N GLY A 553 -19.01 11.22 1.20
CA GLY A 553 -19.09 9.87 0.64
C GLY A 553 -19.80 9.80 -0.72
N GLY A 554 -20.70 10.75 -1.01
CA GLY A 554 -21.34 10.91 -2.32
C GLY A 554 -20.31 11.25 -3.41
N PRO A 555 -19.56 12.37 -3.31
CA PRO A 555 -18.53 12.75 -4.30
C PRO A 555 -17.26 11.89 -4.29
N TYR A 556 -17.12 10.95 -3.35
CA TYR A 556 -15.89 10.19 -3.16
C TYR A 556 -15.50 9.35 -4.39
N PRO A 557 -16.40 8.54 -5.02
CA PRO A 557 -16.06 7.73 -6.19
C PRO A 557 -15.57 8.56 -7.38
N ASP A 558 -16.12 9.77 -7.55
CA ASP A 558 -15.76 10.67 -8.66
C ASP A 558 -14.38 11.28 -8.42
N LYS A 559 -14.06 11.67 -7.18
CA LYS A 559 -12.70 12.03 -6.77
C LYS A 559 -11.71 10.87 -7.01
N LEU A 560 -12.11 9.61 -6.78
CA LEU A 560 -11.28 8.44 -7.10
C LEU A 560 -11.10 8.29 -8.63
N GLY A 561 -12.18 8.44 -9.40
CA GLY A 561 -12.19 8.35 -10.85
C GLY A 561 -11.31 9.41 -11.53
N ALA A 562 -11.32 10.65 -11.01
CA ALA A 562 -10.44 11.72 -11.48
C ALA A 562 -8.96 11.34 -11.35
N ILE A 563 -8.55 10.71 -10.24
CA ILE A 563 -7.16 10.24 -10.05
C ILE A 563 -6.81 9.13 -11.06
N LEU A 564 -7.74 8.20 -11.34
CA LEU A 564 -7.56 7.19 -12.39
C LEU A 564 -7.35 7.84 -13.77
N GLU A 565 -8.12 8.89 -14.10
CA GLU A 565 -7.90 9.65 -15.33
C GLU A 565 -6.54 10.35 -15.37
N MET A 566 -6.11 10.97 -14.26
CA MET A 566 -4.82 11.63 -14.17
C MET A 566 -3.68 10.62 -14.39
N PHE A 567 -3.80 9.42 -13.82
CA PHE A 567 -2.85 8.33 -14.07
C PHE A 567 -2.80 7.92 -15.54
N ILE A 568 -3.96 7.70 -16.18
CA ILE A 568 -4.05 7.39 -17.61
C ILE A 568 -3.38 8.50 -18.45
N LYS A 569 -3.72 9.77 -18.17
CA LYS A 569 -3.12 10.95 -18.83
C LYS A 569 -1.59 10.99 -18.64
N CYS A 570 -1.08 10.61 -17.46
CA CYS A 570 0.37 10.52 -17.20
C CYS A 570 1.04 9.43 -18.06
N VAL A 571 0.50 8.21 -18.07
CA VAL A 571 1.08 7.08 -18.83
C VAL A 571 1.08 7.35 -20.33
N GLU A 572 0.04 8.00 -20.85
CA GLU A 572 -0.10 8.29 -22.29
C GLU A 572 0.80 9.44 -22.77
N LYS A 573 1.01 10.48 -21.94
CA LYS A 573 1.64 11.74 -22.37
C LYS A 573 3.08 11.94 -21.90
N LEU A 574 3.47 11.41 -20.73
CA LEU A 574 4.76 11.76 -20.12
C LEU A 574 5.92 11.01 -20.79
N THR A 575 6.93 11.78 -21.21
CA THR A 575 8.19 11.24 -21.76
C THR A 575 9.38 12.00 -21.20
N LEU A 576 10.30 11.28 -20.55
CA LEU A 576 11.55 11.82 -20.01
C LEU A 576 12.70 11.30 -20.87
N ASN A 577 13.50 12.18 -21.47
CA ASN A 577 14.56 11.83 -22.44
C ASN A 577 14.08 10.89 -23.57
N GLY A 578 12.84 11.04 -24.04
CA GLY A 578 12.22 10.17 -25.07
C GLY A 578 11.73 8.80 -24.55
N VAL A 579 11.93 8.51 -23.26
CA VAL A 579 11.44 7.30 -22.58
C VAL A 579 10.03 7.58 -22.05
N ARG A 580 9.04 6.81 -22.52
CA ARG A 580 7.65 6.88 -22.00
C ARG A 580 7.62 6.53 -20.52
N PHE A 581 6.64 7.06 -19.80
CA PHE A 581 6.46 6.83 -18.37
C PHE A 581 6.28 5.35 -18.01
N HIS A 582 7.38 4.70 -17.65
CA HIS A 582 7.44 3.28 -17.36
C HIS A 582 8.74 2.91 -16.63
N PRO A 583 8.70 2.07 -15.58
CA PRO A 583 7.58 1.88 -14.65
C PRO A 583 7.64 2.94 -13.52
N PRO A 584 6.50 3.42 -12.99
CA PRO A 584 6.47 4.19 -11.74
C PRO A 584 6.84 3.31 -10.53
N PRO A 585 7.16 3.90 -9.36
CA PRO A 585 7.36 3.15 -8.12
C PRO A 585 6.13 2.32 -7.75
N ARG A 586 6.34 1.15 -7.12
CA ARG A 586 5.31 0.20 -6.68
C ARG A 586 4.12 0.89 -6.03
N GLN A 587 4.38 1.83 -5.11
CA GLN A 587 3.36 2.50 -4.32
C GLN A 587 2.25 3.11 -5.18
N LEU A 588 2.61 3.79 -6.27
CA LEU A 588 1.66 4.45 -7.17
C LEU A 588 0.75 3.41 -7.83
N VAL A 589 1.28 2.26 -8.26
CA VAL A 589 0.48 1.23 -8.93
C VAL A 589 -0.41 0.46 -7.93
N LEU A 590 0.08 0.23 -6.71
CA LEU A 590 -0.75 -0.35 -5.64
C LEU A 590 -1.89 0.60 -5.25
N GLU A 591 -1.62 1.91 -5.21
CA GLU A 591 -2.63 2.93 -4.99
C GLU A 591 -3.71 2.90 -6.08
N ILE A 592 -3.36 2.84 -7.37
CA ILE A 592 -4.34 2.68 -8.46
C ILE A 592 -5.21 1.41 -8.29
N VAL A 593 -4.62 0.28 -7.89
CA VAL A 593 -5.40 -0.95 -7.58
C VAL A 593 -6.39 -0.71 -6.43
N PHE A 594 -5.96 0.02 -5.40
CA PHE A 594 -6.76 0.30 -4.21
C PHE A 594 -7.87 1.33 -4.46
N LEU A 595 -7.66 2.31 -5.34
CA LEU A 595 -8.71 3.21 -5.83
C LEU A 595 -9.79 2.42 -6.58
N CYS A 596 -9.40 1.51 -7.49
CA CYS A 596 -10.34 0.63 -8.17
C CYS A 596 -11.14 -0.22 -7.16
N LYS A 597 -10.48 -0.82 -6.16
CA LYS A 597 -11.14 -1.57 -5.07
C LYS A 597 -12.20 -0.74 -4.36
N ASN A 598 -11.86 0.50 -3.96
CA ASN A 598 -12.77 1.37 -3.23
C ASN A 598 -13.99 1.82 -4.08
N ILE A 599 -13.82 2.01 -5.39
CA ILE A 599 -14.93 2.28 -6.34
C ILE A 599 -15.86 1.05 -6.44
N VAL A 600 -15.32 -0.18 -6.50
CA VAL A 600 -16.15 -1.40 -6.47
C VAL A 600 -16.95 -1.49 -5.17
N GLU A 601 -16.31 -1.22 -4.04
CA GLU A 601 -16.96 -1.31 -2.72
C GLU A 601 -18.05 -0.26 -2.54
N ASN A 602 -17.86 0.96 -3.04
CA ASN A 602 -18.91 1.97 -3.06
C ASN A 602 -20.11 1.50 -3.90
N ASN A 603 -19.88 0.96 -5.10
CA ASN A 603 -20.95 0.41 -5.95
C ASN A 603 -21.68 -0.79 -5.30
N VAL A 604 -20.98 -1.66 -4.56
CA VAL A 604 -21.60 -2.74 -3.78
C VAL A 604 -22.49 -2.17 -2.66
N ILE A 605 -22.02 -1.13 -1.96
CA ILE A 605 -22.80 -0.44 -0.92
C ILE A 605 -24.03 0.23 -1.53
N GLN A 606 -23.90 0.95 -2.66
CA GLN A 606 -25.04 1.58 -3.33
C GLN A 606 -26.10 0.57 -3.76
N LEU A 607 -25.68 -0.54 -4.39
CA LEU A 607 -26.61 -1.58 -4.83
C LEU A 607 -27.33 -2.24 -3.65
N LYS A 608 -26.63 -2.53 -2.54
CA LYS A 608 -27.24 -3.17 -1.36
C LYS A 608 -28.02 -2.21 -0.45
N GLY A 609 -27.67 -0.92 -0.45
CA GLY A 609 -28.31 0.14 0.32
C GLY A 609 -29.56 0.67 -0.36
N PHE A 610 -29.45 1.00 -1.65
CA PHE A 610 -30.44 1.78 -2.42
C PHE A 610 -31.00 1.06 -3.65
N GLY A 611 -30.54 -0.16 -3.96
CA GLY A 611 -31.02 -0.93 -5.11
C GLY A 611 -30.53 -0.43 -6.48
N LYS A 612 -29.69 0.62 -6.54
CA LYS A 612 -29.12 1.18 -7.77
C LYS A 612 -27.58 1.12 -7.77
N LEU A 613 -26.99 1.10 -8.97
CA LEU A 613 -25.56 1.35 -9.18
C LEU A 613 -25.30 2.85 -9.31
N HIS A 614 -24.03 3.24 -9.26
CA HIS A 614 -23.59 4.60 -9.55
C HIS A 614 -23.99 5.01 -10.98
N GLU A 615 -24.29 6.30 -11.21
CA GLU A 615 -24.68 6.76 -12.55
C GLU A 615 -23.50 6.63 -13.53
N ASP A 616 -22.32 7.12 -13.12
CA ASP A 616 -21.06 6.93 -13.85
C ASP A 616 -20.45 5.50 -13.82
N PHE A 617 -21.22 4.46 -13.45
CA PHE A 617 -20.73 3.07 -13.37
C PHE A 617 -20.01 2.61 -14.64
N ASP A 618 -20.54 2.92 -15.83
CA ASP A 618 -19.93 2.52 -17.10
C ASP A 618 -18.67 3.32 -17.43
N ILE A 619 -18.58 4.57 -16.97
CA ILE A 619 -17.35 5.38 -17.07
C ILE A 619 -16.28 4.78 -16.13
N GLN A 620 -16.64 4.49 -14.89
CA GLN A 620 -15.77 3.85 -13.89
C GLN A 620 -15.21 2.51 -14.41
N LEU A 621 -16.06 1.66 -15.00
CA LEU A 621 -15.63 0.40 -15.63
C LEU A 621 -14.65 0.65 -16.80
N GLY A 622 -14.94 1.63 -17.65
CA GLY A 622 -14.08 2.04 -18.76
C GLY A 622 -12.72 2.60 -18.31
N LEU A 623 -12.65 3.25 -17.14
CA LEU A 623 -11.40 3.68 -16.52
C LEU A 623 -10.58 2.48 -16.05
N PHE A 624 -11.19 1.48 -15.41
CA PHE A 624 -10.48 0.28 -14.95
C PHE A 624 -9.85 -0.47 -16.12
N GLU A 625 -10.59 -0.68 -17.22
CA GLU A 625 -10.08 -1.37 -18.40
C GLU A 625 -8.96 -0.61 -19.13
N LYS A 626 -8.88 0.73 -18.98
CA LYS A 626 -7.73 1.52 -19.41
C LYS A 626 -6.55 1.37 -18.44
N CYS A 627 -6.79 1.50 -17.13
CA CYS A 627 -5.76 1.34 -16.10
C CYS A 627 -5.09 -0.03 -16.14
N ALA A 628 -5.86 -1.12 -16.26
CA ALA A 628 -5.33 -2.47 -16.36
C ALA A 628 -4.39 -2.63 -17.57
N ARG A 629 -4.86 -2.29 -18.77
CA ARG A 629 -4.05 -2.35 -20.00
C ARG A 629 -2.79 -1.49 -19.93
N HIS A 630 -2.89 -0.28 -19.37
CA HIS A 630 -1.74 0.61 -19.19
C HIS A 630 -0.71 0.02 -18.22
N VAL A 631 -1.13 -0.49 -17.06
CA VAL A 631 -0.25 -1.18 -16.10
C VAL A 631 0.38 -2.44 -16.70
N GLU A 632 -0.37 -3.24 -17.46
CA GLU A 632 0.14 -4.43 -18.13
C GLU A 632 1.15 -4.09 -19.23
N SER A 633 0.95 -2.99 -19.97
CA SER A 633 1.92 -2.49 -20.97
C SER A 633 3.27 -2.08 -20.38
N MET A 634 3.35 -1.88 -19.05
CA MET A 634 4.61 -1.65 -18.34
C MET A 634 5.44 -2.93 -18.17
N VAL A 635 4.96 -4.08 -18.62
CA VAL A 635 5.60 -5.40 -18.42
C VAL A 635 5.53 -6.27 -19.66
N GLY A 636 4.43 -6.18 -20.40
CA GLY A 636 4.22 -6.89 -21.65
C GLY A 636 5.13 -6.36 -22.76
N SER A 637 5.79 -7.29 -23.45
CA SER A 637 6.48 -7.04 -24.72
C SER A 637 6.34 -8.26 -25.63
N ASP A 638 6.70 -8.14 -26.91
CA ASP A 638 6.63 -9.23 -27.89
C ASP A 638 7.40 -10.50 -27.48
N TRP A 639 8.28 -10.42 -26.47
CA TRP A 639 9.09 -11.53 -25.94
C TRP A 639 8.87 -11.82 -24.44
N ASN A 640 8.00 -11.07 -23.76
CA ASN A 640 7.75 -11.23 -22.32
C ASN A 640 6.24 -11.13 -22.07
N SER A 641 5.57 -12.28 -21.96
CA SER A 641 4.13 -12.30 -21.67
C SER A 641 3.84 -11.83 -20.25
N ILE A 642 2.66 -11.24 -20.05
CA ILE A 642 2.16 -10.81 -18.74
C ILE A 642 2.10 -12.00 -17.77
N ASP A 643 1.75 -13.19 -18.27
CA ASP A 643 1.76 -14.44 -17.51
C ASP A 643 3.17 -14.87 -17.05
N ALA A 644 4.18 -14.77 -17.92
CA ALA A 644 5.56 -15.09 -17.56
C ALA A 644 6.09 -14.11 -16.50
N ALA A 645 5.74 -12.83 -16.60
CA ALA A 645 6.13 -11.83 -15.60
C ALA A 645 5.38 -12.00 -14.27
N PHE A 646 4.10 -12.34 -14.31
CA PHE A 646 3.30 -12.71 -13.14
C PHE A 646 3.88 -13.94 -12.43
N ALA A 647 4.26 -14.97 -13.21
CA ALA A 647 4.96 -16.16 -12.69
C ALA A 647 6.34 -15.81 -12.09
N GLY A 648 7.01 -14.80 -12.63
CA GLY A 648 8.26 -14.25 -12.08
C GLY A 648 8.08 -13.33 -10.86
N GLY A 649 6.86 -13.18 -10.32
CA GLY A 649 6.59 -12.35 -9.14
C GLY A 649 6.51 -10.84 -9.40
N CYS A 650 6.25 -10.43 -10.65
CA CYS A 650 6.15 -9.02 -11.01
C CYS A 650 4.87 -8.37 -10.43
N VAL A 651 5.03 -7.31 -9.61
CA VAL A 651 3.90 -6.62 -8.99
C VAL A 651 3.00 -5.95 -10.02
N TYR A 652 3.57 -5.27 -11.03
CA TYR A 652 2.79 -4.62 -12.09
C TYR A 652 1.87 -5.61 -12.83
N ALA A 653 2.36 -6.80 -13.17
CA ALA A 653 1.54 -7.85 -13.78
C ALA A 653 0.45 -8.38 -12.83
N ALA A 654 0.72 -8.46 -11.52
CA ALA A 654 -0.29 -8.82 -10.52
C ALA A 654 -1.33 -7.72 -10.30
N SER A 655 -0.94 -6.44 -10.36
CA SER A 655 -1.83 -5.29 -10.31
C SER A 655 -2.78 -5.26 -11.51
N GLY A 656 -2.27 -5.47 -12.73
CA GLY A 656 -3.08 -5.59 -13.96
C GLY A 656 -4.17 -6.66 -13.85
N LYS A 657 -3.77 -7.89 -13.48
CA LYS A 657 -4.71 -9.00 -13.25
C LYS A 657 -5.71 -8.74 -12.13
N THR A 658 -5.31 -8.00 -11.09
CA THR A 658 -6.20 -7.65 -9.97
C THR A 658 -7.24 -6.61 -10.41
N ILE A 659 -6.85 -5.59 -11.20
CA ILE A 659 -7.80 -4.63 -11.78
C ILE A 659 -8.76 -5.35 -12.73
N HIS A 660 -8.28 -6.27 -13.57
CA HIS A 660 -9.17 -7.10 -14.39
C HIS A 660 -10.17 -7.90 -13.56
N GLY A 661 -9.75 -8.54 -12.47
CA GLY A 661 -10.68 -9.23 -11.57
C GLY A 661 -11.69 -8.30 -10.90
N LEU A 662 -11.32 -7.04 -10.61
CA LEU A 662 -12.26 -5.99 -10.15
C LEU A 662 -13.24 -5.57 -11.26
N CYS A 663 -12.81 -5.47 -12.53
CA CYS A 663 -13.71 -5.27 -13.68
C CYS A 663 -14.76 -6.39 -13.77
N GLU A 664 -14.35 -7.64 -13.55
CA GLU A 664 -15.28 -8.78 -13.59
C GLU A 664 -16.26 -8.74 -12.40
N VAL A 665 -15.84 -8.28 -11.20
CA VAL A 665 -16.79 -8.02 -10.11
C VAL A 665 -17.82 -6.96 -10.53
N MET A 666 -17.40 -5.85 -11.13
CA MET A 666 -18.33 -4.83 -11.65
C MET A 666 -19.29 -5.40 -12.71
N LYS A 667 -18.78 -6.05 -13.76
CA LYS A 667 -19.63 -6.63 -14.82
C LYS A 667 -20.69 -7.59 -14.27
N ASN A 668 -20.32 -8.39 -13.26
CA ASN A 668 -21.26 -9.23 -12.53
C ASN A 668 -22.34 -8.41 -11.80
N LEU A 669 -22.00 -7.32 -11.10
CA LEU A 669 -22.98 -6.42 -10.47
C LEU A 669 -23.97 -5.86 -11.50
N LYS A 670 -23.49 -5.35 -12.64
CA LYS A 670 -24.35 -4.85 -13.73
C LYS A 670 -25.32 -5.93 -14.22
N SER A 671 -24.82 -7.14 -14.44
CA SER A 671 -25.64 -8.28 -14.90
C SER A 671 -26.75 -8.67 -13.91
N ARG A 672 -26.58 -8.39 -12.61
CA ARG A 672 -27.61 -8.67 -11.59
C ARG A 672 -28.75 -7.67 -11.66
N VAL A 673 -28.44 -6.38 -11.72
CA VAL A 673 -29.45 -5.32 -11.88
C VAL A 673 -30.28 -5.55 -13.15
N SER A 674 -29.63 -5.93 -14.26
CA SER A 674 -30.32 -6.29 -15.51
C SER A 674 -31.16 -7.58 -15.44
N LYS A 675 -30.94 -8.46 -14.46
CA LYS A 675 -31.80 -9.65 -14.23
C LYS A 675 -32.97 -9.30 -13.30
N GLU A 676 -32.73 -8.54 -12.26
CA GLU A 676 -33.74 -8.06 -11.31
C GLU A 676 -34.77 -7.12 -12.00
N THR A 677 -34.39 -6.41 -13.06
CA THR A 677 -35.33 -5.61 -13.90
C THR A 677 -36.08 -6.41 -14.98
N ASN A 678 -35.64 -7.62 -15.33
CA ASN A 678 -36.27 -8.47 -16.35
C ASN A 678 -37.01 -9.70 -15.77
N GLY A 679 -36.82 -10.00 -14.49
CA GLY A 679 -37.51 -11.07 -13.77
C GLY A 679 -38.78 -10.57 -13.06
N THR A 680 -39.87 -11.34 -13.14
CA THR A 680 -41.16 -11.00 -12.51
C THR A 680 -41.19 -11.28 -11.00
N GLU A 681 -40.15 -10.89 -10.27
CA GLU A 681 -40.13 -10.89 -8.81
C GLU A 681 -40.26 -9.45 -8.31
N LYS A 682 -41.48 -9.10 -7.87
CA LYS A 682 -41.71 -7.83 -7.18
C LYS A 682 -40.76 -7.75 -5.95
N PRO A 683 -39.91 -6.73 -5.81
CA PRO A 683 -39.50 -6.32 -4.48
C PRO A 683 -40.78 -5.92 -3.73
N SER A 684 -40.81 -6.13 -2.41
CA SER A 684 -41.93 -5.69 -1.57
C SER A 684 -41.93 -4.17 -1.47
N MET A 685 -42.43 -3.48 -2.50
CA MET A 685 -42.84 -2.09 -2.39
C MET A 685 -43.95 -2.00 -1.36
N LEU A 686 -43.68 -1.26 -0.28
CA LEU A 686 -44.74 -0.63 0.50
C LEU A 686 -45.19 0.62 -0.26
N ASP A 687 -46.49 0.77 -0.44
CA ASP A 687 -47.08 1.89 -1.19
C ASP A 687 -46.76 3.24 -0.52
N VAL A 688 -46.26 4.19 -1.31
CA VAL A 688 -46.22 5.61 -0.94
C VAL A 688 -47.47 6.27 -1.53
N PRO A 689 -48.32 6.95 -0.72
CA PRO A 689 -49.46 7.67 -1.26
C PRO A 689 -48.96 8.84 -2.12
N SER A 690 -49.43 8.89 -3.37
CA SER A 690 -49.23 10.07 -4.22
C SER A 690 -50.23 11.15 -3.83
N ASP A 691 -49.76 12.38 -3.66
CA ASP A 691 -50.48 13.57 -4.14
C ASP A 691 -49.48 14.73 -4.28
N SER A 692 -49.56 15.45 -5.40
CA SER A 692 -48.62 16.50 -5.78
C SER A 692 -49.31 17.83 -6.05
N SER A 693 -48.73 18.90 -5.51
CA SER A 693 -48.89 20.26 -6.06
C SER A 693 -47.76 21.14 -5.53
N GLY A 694 -46.86 21.58 -6.41
CA GLY A 694 -45.69 22.38 -6.06
C GLY A 694 -45.89 23.88 -6.26
N LEU A 695 -44.86 24.65 -5.93
CA LEU A 695 -44.61 26.02 -6.39
C LEU A 695 -43.09 26.25 -6.41
N ASP A 696 -42.58 26.73 -7.53
CA ASP A 696 -41.13 26.83 -7.81
C ASP A 696 -40.43 27.97 -7.06
N PHE A 697 -39.16 27.75 -6.70
CA PHE A 697 -38.18 28.79 -6.43
C PHE A 697 -36.83 28.41 -7.07
N GLU A 698 -36.33 29.23 -7.99
CA GLU A 698 -35.09 28.97 -8.73
C GLU A 698 -33.84 29.16 -7.85
N PHE A 699 -33.00 28.12 -7.78
CA PHE A 699 -31.62 28.18 -7.30
C PHE A 699 -30.72 27.32 -8.22
N PRO A 700 -29.40 27.61 -8.33
CA PRO A 700 -28.61 27.21 -9.49
C PRO A 700 -28.44 25.69 -9.64
N SER A 701 -28.76 25.21 -10.84
CA SER A 701 -28.84 23.80 -11.20
C SER A 701 -27.49 23.10 -11.35
N GLY A 702 -27.37 21.91 -10.75
CA GLY A 702 -26.35 20.91 -11.10
C GLY A 702 -25.76 20.15 -9.91
N GLY A 703 -26.25 18.92 -9.67
CA GLY A 703 -25.54 17.92 -8.85
C GLY A 703 -26.29 17.26 -7.67
N TRP A 704 -27.58 17.52 -7.47
CA TRP A 704 -28.27 17.13 -6.21
C TRP A 704 -29.11 15.85 -6.27
N ASP A 705 -29.45 15.32 -7.45
CA ASP A 705 -30.38 14.16 -7.61
C ASP A 705 -29.73 12.79 -7.27
N LEU A 706 -28.43 12.79 -6.97
CA LEU A 706 -27.57 11.59 -6.97
C LEU A 706 -27.56 10.80 -5.65
N TRP A 707 -27.97 11.43 -4.55
CA TRP A 707 -28.07 10.84 -3.22
C TRP A 707 -29.52 10.98 -2.72
N PRO A 708 -30.09 10.03 -1.96
CA PRO A 708 -31.52 10.08 -1.67
C PRO A 708 -31.86 11.35 -0.89
N GLU A 709 -32.74 12.17 -1.48
CA GLU A 709 -33.48 13.18 -0.75
C GLU A 709 -34.13 12.51 0.46
N VAL A 710 -33.80 12.98 1.66
CA VAL A 710 -34.56 12.64 2.85
C VAL A 710 -35.88 13.38 2.74
N GLY A 711 -36.85 12.73 2.10
CA GLY A 711 -38.20 13.26 1.92
C GLY A 711 -38.82 13.62 3.27
N GLY A 712 -38.93 14.93 3.51
CA GLY A 712 -39.81 15.56 4.48
C GLY A 712 -39.78 15.04 5.93
N PHE A 713 -38.91 15.61 6.76
CA PHE A 713 -39.29 15.91 8.16
C PHE A 713 -38.99 17.38 8.48
N ASP A 714 -40.02 18.20 8.29
CA ASP A 714 -40.03 19.61 8.63
C ASP A 714 -40.08 19.80 10.15
N ILE A 715 -39.03 20.40 10.72
CA ILE A 715 -38.92 20.69 12.16
C ILE A 715 -39.51 22.08 12.50
N PHE A 716 -39.98 22.86 11.52
CA PHE A 716 -40.62 24.16 11.73
C PHE A 716 -42.16 24.14 11.53
N GLY A 717 -42.79 22.96 11.54
CA GLY A 717 -44.22 22.78 11.32
C GLY A 717 -45.17 22.99 12.52
N THR A 718 -44.69 23.22 13.76
CA THR A 718 -45.57 23.11 14.96
C THR A 718 -45.57 24.30 15.93
N LEU A 719 -45.10 25.49 15.55
CA LEU A 719 -45.13 26.66 16.43
C LEU A 719 -45.47 28.02 15.77
N GLN A 720 -46.31 28.05 14.72
CA GLN A 720 -46.81 29.35 14.24
C GLN A 720 -48.20 29.37 13.56
N SER A 721 -49.25 29.11 14.35
CA SER A 721 -50.60 29.63 14.05
C SER A 721 -51.53 29.68 15.27
N GLN A 722 -51.25 30.59 16.20
CA GLN A 722 -52.31 31.20 17.01
C GLN A 722 -52.28 32.73 16.91
N LEU A 723 -53.35 33.24 16.31
CA LEU A 723 -53.98 34.55 16.51
C LEU A 723 -53.34 35.82 15.87
N GLU A 724 -54.02 36.24 14.79
CA GLU A 724 -54.62 37.57 14.59
C GLU A 724 -53.74 38.85 14.55
N TRP A 725 -53.73 39.48 13.37
CA TRP A 725 -53.59 40.93 13.16
C TRP A 725 -54.78 41.69 13.79
N PRO A 726 -54.68 43.00 14.16
CA PRO A 726 -54.27 44.05 13.21
C PRO A 726 -53.54 45.31 13.72
N SER A 727 -52.81 45.95 12.79
CA SER A 727 -52.66 47.41 12.55
C SER A 727 -52.05 48.40 13.58
N THR A 728 -51.27 49.34 13.00
CA THR A 728 -51.07 50.78 13.36
C THR A 728 -50.27 51.17 14.61
N GLN A 729 -48.99 51.57 14.46
CA GLN A 729 -48.54 52.99 14.30
C GLN A 729 -47.00 53.15 14.39
N SER A 730 -46.44 54.05 13.56
CA SER A 730 -45.07 54.64 13.65
C SER A 730 -45.04 55.74 14.75
N PRO A 731 -43.89 56.36 15.16
CA PRO A 731 -42.59 56.45 14.47
C PRO A 731 -41.30 56.40 15.35
N LEU A 732 -40.14 56.61 14.68
CA LEU A 732 -38.83 57.07 15.22
C LEU A 732 -38.98 58.25 16.21
N PRO A 733 -38.09 58.41 17.23
CA PRO A 733 -36.74 59.03 17.07
C PRO A 733 -35.65 58.49 18.05
N GLU A 734 -34.36 58.90 18.14
CA GLU A 734 -33.34 59.51 17.25
C GLU A 734 -31.93 59.47 17.92
N PHE A 735 -30.82 59.40 17.14
CA PHE A 735 -29.40 59.65 17.52
C PHE A 735 -28.79 58.86 18.74
N GLU A 736 -27.48 58.81 19.03
CA GLU A 736 -26.29 59.52 18.53
C GLU A 736 -25.00 58.66 18.67
N SER A 737 -23.93 59.06 17.96
CA SER A 737 -22.61 58.42 18.01
C SER A 737 -21.60 59.19 18.88
N THR A 738 -20.69 58.52 19.60
CA THR A 738 -19.41 59.14 20.01
C THR A 738 -18.29 58.14 20.29
N SER A 739 -17.05 58.60 20.12
CA SER A 739 -15.80 57.85 20.17
C SER A 739 -14.83 58.38 21.24
N THR A 740 -14.17 57.48 21.99
CA THR A 740 -12.88 57.66 22.71
C THR A 740 -12.41 56.25 23.13
N SER A 741 -11.23 55.68 22.85
CA SER A 741 -9.83 56.12 22.65
C SER A 741 -8.94 56.13 23.91
N PHE A 742 -7.94 55.24 23.89
CA PHE A 742 -6.65 55.23 24.62
C PHE A 742 -6.53 54.80 26.11
N ASP A 743 -5.74 53.72 26.25
CA ASP A 743 -4.57 53.53 27.13
C ASP A 743 -4.64 53.04 28.60
N ASN A 744 -3.92 51.92 28.79
CA ASN A 744 -2.96 51.56 29.85
C ASN A 744 -3.38 51.57 31.33
N ILE A 745 -3.14 50.43 32.01
CA ILE A 745 -2.03 50.24 32.98
C ILE A 745 -1.93 48.75 33.40
N MET A 746 -0.75 48.35 33.87
CA MET A 746 -0.33 46.98 34.23
C MET A 746 -1.08 46.38 35.44
N GLU A 747 -1.29 45.06 35.41
CA GLU A 747 -0.61 44.09 36.31
C GLU A 747 -0.53 42.70 35.66
#